data_AF-A0A9D5BD73-F1
#
_entry.id   AF-A0A9D5BD73-F1
#
_cell.length_a   1.000
_cell.length_b   1.000
_cell.length_c   1.000
_cell.angle_alpha   90.00
_cell.angle_beta   90.00
_cell.angle_gamma   90.00
#
_symmetry.space_group_name_H-M   'P 1'
#
loop_
_entity.id
_entity.type
_entity.pdbx_description
1 polymer ?
#
loop_
_entity_poly.entity_id
_entity_poly.type
_entity_poly.pdbx_seq_one_letter_code
_entity_poly.pdbx_strand_id
1 'polypeptide(L)'
;MAVFVPTQLISFFSLIFLHLTSFSPYLALSINPNNLLLFPSITDRNLSRPAMILPLHLTSPDSSISSFNPRRQLQRSESQHHPNARMRLYDDLLVNGYYTTRLWIGTPPQRFALIVDTGSTVTYVPCSNCEHCGRHQDPKFQPDLSTTYEPVKCTPDCNCDGDKMQCMYERQYAEMSSSSGLLGEDVVSFGNLSELPPQRAVFGCENDETGDLYSQRADGIMGLGRGDLSIMDQLVDKKVISNSFSLCYGGMDVGGGAMILGGISPPSDMVFTHSDSGRSPYYNINLKEIHVAGKQLRLNPKVFDGKHGTVLDSGTTYAYLPEVAFLAFKRAIMMERNSLKQISGPDPNYKDICFSGAGINVSQLSKSFPVVDMVFENGHKLSLSPENYLFRHSKVRGAYCLGVFSNGRDPTTLLGGIFVRNTLVMYDRENSKVGFWKTNCSELWERLHISDAPSPVPSNSELTNLTKAFEPSVAPSPSPSPSPSPSPSPSSSPSPSPSPSPSSSSSPSPSPSSSPSPSPSPSHDNIDQGELQIAQITISISFNISYTDMKPHITELTGLIAHELDVNTSQVQLMNLSSLGNGSLSRWAITPRPYADFFSNTTAMRMVSRLSEHHMQLPDTFGSYKLLDWNAEPSSKRTWWQQYYWVVALMGLLTLLLGVSALGIFLIWKNRQQAEHSYKPVDVAVPEQELQTL
;
A
#
# COMPACT_ATOMS: atom_id res chain seq x y z
N MET A 1 16.12 -35.45 83.96
CA MET A 1 17.07 -35.60 82.82
C MET A 1 16.71 -34.54 81.79
N ALA A 2 17.55 -33.52 81.69
CA ALA A 2 17.38 -32.39 80.80
C ALA A 2 18.33 -32.52 79.60
N VAL A 3 17.76 -32.27 78.42
CA VAL A 3 18.24 -31.47 77.29
C VAL A 3 19.76 -31.36 77.05
N PHE A 4 20.19 -31.77 75.85
CA PHE A 4 21.07 -30.97 75.00
C PHE A 4 20.84 -31.28 73.50
N VAL A 5 20.85 -30.21 72.70
CA VAL A 5 20.70 -30.08 71.23
C VAL A 5 22.02 -30.50 70.54
N PRO A 6 22.07 -30.81 69.22
CA PRO A 6 22.45 -29.78 68.24
C PRO A 6 21.86 -29.90 66.80
N THR A 7 21.51 -28.73 66.24
CA THR A 7 21.79 -28.20 64.88
C THR A 7 21.45 -29.00 63.60
N GLN A 8 20.64 -28.39 62.70
CA GLN A 8 20.97 -28.09 61.29
C GLN A 8 19.76 -27.42 60.60
N LEU A 9 19.74 -26.08 60.56
CA LEU A 9 18.78 -25.29 59.78
C LEU A 9 19.30 -23.86 59.54
N ILE A 10 20.49 -23.73 58.93
CA ILE A 10 21.01 -22.46 58.38
C ILE A 10 21.89 -22.78 57.16
N SER A 11 21.29 -22.84 55.97
CA SER A 11 21.94 -22.56 54.68
C SER A 11 20.87 -22.69 53.61
N PHE A 12 20.45 -21.57 53.01
CA PHE A 12 19.80 -21.43 51.68
C PHE A 12 19.05 -20.09 51.50
N PHE A 13 19.10 -19.18 52.49
CA PHE A 13 18.57 -17.81 52.35
C PHE A 13 19.66 -16.73 52.53
N SER A 14 20.71 -16.81 51.73
CA SER A 14 21.74 -15.76 51.63
C SER A 14 22.35 -15.79 50.23
N LEU A 15 21.64 -15.28 49.21
CA LEU A 15 22.27 -14.96 47.91
C LEU A 15 21.49 -14.03 46.94
N ILE A 16 20.44 -13.33 47.36
CA ILE A 16 19.84 -12.26 46.51
C ILE A 16 19.42 -11.06 47.37
N PHE A 17 20.31 -10.60 48.25
CA PHE A 17 20.16 -9.32 48.95
C PHE A 17 21.55 -8.78 49.33
N LEU A 18 22.41 -8.57 48.33
CA LEU A 18 23.65 -7.79 48.41
C LEU A 18 24.24 -7.64 47.00
N HIS A 19 23.75 -6.66 46.25
CA HIS A 19 24.56 -5.78 45.37
C HIS A 19 23.64 -4.81 44.62
N LEU A 20 22.94 -3.98 45.39
CA LEU A 20 22.50 -2.66 44.94
C LEU A 20 23.28 -1.67 45.81
N THR A 21 24.17 -0.93 45.16
CA THR A 21 24.84 0.34 45.53
C THR A 21 26.34 0.31 45.27
N SER A 22 26.78 0.91 44.16
CA SER A 22 27.92 1.85 44.16
C SER A 22 28.05 2.54 42.81
N PHE A 23 28.52 3.78 42.91
CA PHE A 23 28.57 4.84 41.91
C PHE A 23 29.75 4.70 40.92
N SER A 24 29.48 5.03 39.65
CA SER A 24 30.22 5.98 38.77
C SER A 24 31.72 5.71 38.41
N PRO A 25 32.38 6.52 37.55
CA PRO A 25 32.36 6.50 36.08
C PRO A 25 33.78 6.24 35.47
N TYR A 26 33.92 6.47 34.15
CA TYR A 26 35.14 6.45 33.30
C TYR A 26 35.47 5.15 32.56
N LEU A 27 35.36 5.20 31.23
CA LEU A 27 36.45 4.76 30.36
C LEU A 27 36.57 5.71 29.18
N ALA A 28 37.69 6.41 29.13
CA ALA A 28 38.12 7.26 28.03
C ALA A 28 38.60 6.38 26.87
N LEU A 29 38.17 6.68 25.65
CA LEU A 29 38.78 6.19 24.42
C LEU A 29 39.42 7.35 23.68
N SER A 30 40.75 7.26 23.57
CA SER A 30 41.63 8.12 22.79
C SER A 30 41.30 8.03 21.30
N ILE A 31 40.93 9.15 20.69
CA ILE A 31 40.80 9.29 19.23
C ILE A 31 41.92 10.20 18.73
N ASN A 32 42.73 9.66 17.82
CA ASN A 32 43.80 10.35 17.10
C ASN A 32 43.17 11.23 15.98
N PRO A 33 43.48 12.53 15.85
CA PRO A 33 42.81 13.42 14.92
C PRO A 33 43.56 13.47 13.58
N ASN A 34 42.97 12.93 12.51
CA ASN A 34 43.18 13.36 11.13
C ASN A 34 42.20 12.62 10.20
N ASN A 35 41.03 13.23 10.00
CA ASN A 35 40.23 13.23 8.76
C ASN A 35 38.88 13.92 9.05
N LEU A 36 38.88 15.25 8.96
CA LEU A 36 37.65 16.05 8.99
C LEU A 36 36.99 15.99 7.61
N LEU A 37 35.87 15.27 7.53
CA LEU A 37 34.76 15.61 6.63
C LEU A 37 33.57 15.94 7.53
N LEU A 38 33.17 17.22 7.49
CA LEU A 38 32.12 17.81 8.32
C LEU A 38 30.75 17.26 7.91
N PHE A 39 30.16 16.41 8.75
CA PHE A 39 28.71 16.16 8.74
C PHE A 39 28.04 17.08 9.77
N PRO A 40 27.02 17.88 9.41
CA PRO A 40 26.27 18.63 10.39
C PRO A 40 25.40 17.70 11.24
N SER A 41 25.46 17.91 12.55
CA SER A 41 24.64 17.24 13.56
C SER A 41 23.15 17.42 13.28
N ILE A 42 22.43 16.31 13.06
CA ILE A 42 20.97 16.27 12.90
C ILE A 42 20.37 15.89 14.25
N THR A 43 20.00 16.89 15.03
CA THR A 43 19.02 16.76 16.12
C THR A 43 17.75 17.50 15.73
N ASP A 44 16.99 16.92 14.80
CA ASP A 44 15.53 17.10 14.69
C ASP A 44 14.97 16.07 13.69
N ARG A 45 14.69 14.85 14.15
CA ARG A 45 13.94 13.87 13.34
C ARG A 45 12.45 14.20 13.44
N ASN A 46 11.98 15.12 12.62
CA ASN A 46 10.61 15.01 12.11
C ASN A 46 10.62 13.82 11.14
N LEU A 47 10.02 12.69 11.54
CA LEU A 47 9.73 11.59 10.62
C LEU A 47 8.70 12.09 9.61
N SER A 48 9.16 12.58 8.46
CA SER A 48 8.31 12.81 7.29
C SER A 48 7.76 11.45 6.85
N ARG A 49 6.44 11.36 6.67
CA ARG A 49 5.77 10.15 6.19
C ARG A 49 6.12 9.96 4.70
N PRO A 50 6.79 8.87 4.30
CA PRO A 50 7.08 8.64 2.90
C PRO A 50 5.85 8.01 2.23
N ALA A 51 5.34 8.75 1.26
CA ALA A 51 4.53 8.28 0.15
C ALA A 51 4.61 9.39 -0.92
N MET A 52 5.85 9.78 -1.20
CA MET A 52 6.21 10.89 -2.08
C MET A 52 7.13 10.31 -3.15
N ILE A 53 6.50 9.82 -4.21
CA ILE A 53 7.20 9.32 -5.38
C ILE A 53 7.44 10.53 -6.29
N LEU A 54 8.37 11.38 -5.90
CA LEU A 54 8.88 12.43 -6.78
C LEU A 54 10.37 12.19 -7.00
N PRO A 55 10.83 11.89 -8.22
CA PRO A 55 12.24 11.63 -8.46
C PRO A 55 13.07 12.89 -8.19
N LEU A 56 14.15 12.75 -7.44
CA LEU A 56 15.16 13.78 -7.25
C LEU A 56 16.02 13.84 -8.51
N HIS A 57 15.91 14.92 -9.28
CA HIS A 57 16.75 15.11 -10.45
C HIS A 57 18.15 15.60 -10.03
N LEU A 58 19.18 14.80 -10.33
CA LEU A 58 20.53 15.33 -10.51
C LEU A 58 20.55 16.05 -11.86
N THR A 59 21.01 17.30 -11.86
CA THR A 59 21.19 18.09 -13.08
C THR A 59 22.30 17.47 -13.91
N SER A 60 21.97 16.93 -15.08
CA SER A 60 22.94 16.76 -16.16
C SER A 60 22.75 17.93 -17.14
N PRO A 61 23.83 18.60 -17.58
CA PRO A 61 23.71 19.64 -18.60
C PRO A 61 23.49 19.00 -19.98
N ASP A 62 22.81 19.74 -20.84
CA ASP A 62 22.59 19.52 -22.27
C ASP A 62 21.60 18.42 -22.70
N SER A 63 20.33 18.81 -22.81
CA SER A 63 19.52 18.41 -23.96
C SER A 63 19.35 19.62 -24.87
N SER A 64 19.83 19.50 -26.11
CA SER A 64 19.75 20.54 -27.11
C SER A 64 18.29 20.90 -27.40
N ILE A 65 17.92 22.14 -27.08
CA ILE A 65 16.65 22.75 -27.47
C ILE A 65 16.59 22.78 -29.01
N SER A 66 15.81 21.88 -29.60
CA SER A 66 15.41 21.98 -30.99
C SER A 66 14.57 23.25 -31.16
N SER A 67 15.11 24.23 -31.87
CA SER A 67 14.47 25.51 -32.16
C SER A 67 13.13 25.32 -32.87
N PHE A 68 12.05 25.80 -32.25
CA PHE A 68 10.74 25.94 -32.88
C PHE A 68 10.85 26.82 -34.13
N ASN A 69 10.42 26.29 -35.28
CA ASN A 69 10.34 27.03 -36.54
C ASN A 69 8.88 27.49 -36.75
N PRO A 70 8.54 28.79 -36.57
CA PRO A 70 7.15 29.26 -36.46
C PRO A 70 6.44 29.46 -37.81
N ARG A 71 6.81 28.72 -38.86
CA ARG A 71 6.23 28.89 -40.21
C ARG A 71 5.65 27.60 -40.78
N ARG A 72 4.63 27.05 -40.12
CA ARG A 72 3.67 26.15 -40.78
C ARG A 72 2.32 26.08 -40.07
N GLN A 73 1.77 27.23 -39.67
CA GLN A 73 0.45 27.31 -39.06
C GLN A 73 -0.56 27.90 -40.04
N LEU A 74 -0.88 27.13 -41.09
CA LEU A 74 -2.03 27.37 -41.99
C LEU A 74 -2.38 26.06 -42.73
N GLN A 75 -2.65 25.00 -41.98
CA GLN A 75 -3.42 23.85 -42.47
C GLN A 75 -4.35 23.41 -41.34
N ARG A 76 -5.53 24.04 -41.32
CA ARG A 76 -6.61 23.77 -40.38
C ARG A 76 -7.22 22.41 -40.73
N SER A 77 -7.00 21.45 -39.83
CA SER A 77 -7.97 20.45 -39.35
C SER A 77 -8.70 19.62 -40.41
N GLU A 78 -8.05 18.56 -40.88
CA GLU A 78 -8.73 17.26 -40.86
C GLU A 78 -8.52 16.70 -39.45
N SER A 79 -9.60 16.44 -38.72
CA SER A 79 -9.54 15.77 -37.42
C SER A 79 -9.07 14.33 -37.64
N GLN A 80 -7.76 14.10 -37.74
CA GLN A 80 -7.21 12.75 -37.62
C GLN A 80 -7.57 12.26 -36.22
N HIS A 81 -8.56 11.37 -36.16
CA HIS A 81 -8.93 10.67 -34.95
C HIS A 81 -7.74 9.79 -34.56
N HIS A 82 -6.95 10.23 -33.59
CA HIS A 82 -5.89 9.41 -33.02
C HIS A 82 -6.54 8.47 -32.00
N PRO A 83 -6.19 7.17 -32.01
CA PRO A 83 -6.72 6.23 -31.03
C PRO A 83 -6.25 6.62 -29.62
N ASN A 84 -7.03 6.27 -28.60
CA ASN A 84 -6.66 6.50 -27.22
C ASN A 84 -6.35 5.18 -26.49
N ALA A 85 -5.37 5.23 -25.58
CA ALA A 85 -5.15 4.15 -24.63
C ALA A 85 -6.05 4.36 -23.40
N ARG A 86 -7.20 3.69 -23.36
CA ARG A 86 -8.11 3.74 -22.22
C ARG A 86 -7.77 2.64 -21.24
N MET A 87 -7.52 3.03 -19.99
CA MET A 87 -7.05 2.14 -18.96
C MET A 87 -7.85 2.35 -17.67
N ARG A 88 -8.06 1.27 -16.92
CA ARG A 88 -8.60 1.37 -15.56
C ARG A 88 -7.50 1.72 -14.59
N LEU A 89 -7.87 2.49 -13.57
CA LEU A 89 -7.05 2.67 -12.38
C LEU A 89 -7.60 1.77 -11.28
N TYR A 90 -6.68 1.14 -10.57
CA TYR A 90 -6.91 0.22 -9.48
C TYR A 90 -6.31 0.78 -8.20
N ASP A 91 -6.60 0.09 -7.10
CA ASP A 91 -6.18 0.46 -5.75
C ASP A 91 -6.79 1.76 -5.24
N ASP A 92 -6.43 2.14 -4.02
CA ASP A 92 -6.82 3.39 -3.41
C ASP A 92 -5.72 3.99 -2.53
N LEU A 93 -5.72 5.30 -2.43
CA LEU A 93 -4.74 6.08 -1.67
C LEU A 93 -4.75 5.80 -0.16
N LEU A 94 -5.83 5.27 0.42
CA LEU A 94 -5.90 4.99 1.86
C LEU A 94 -5.17 3.70 2.21
N VAL A 95 -5.31 2.67 1.37
CA VAL A 95 -4.73 1.35 1.62
C VAL A 95 -3.28 1.28 1.13
N ASN A 96 -3.05 1.65 -0.13
CA ASN A 96 -1.73 1.46 -0.77
C ASN A 96 -0.94 2.75 -0.91
N GLY A 97 -1.59 3.93 -0.80
CA GLY A 97 -0.92 5.22 -0.98
C GLY A 97 -0.81 5.67 -2.44
N TYR A 98 -1.14 4.83 -3.41
CA TYR A 98 -1.03 5.12 -4.83
C TYR A 98 -2.19 4.49 -5.62
N TYR A 99 -2.31 4.90 -6.88
CA TYR A 99 -3.13 4.20 -7.87
C TYR A 99 -2.23 3.45 -8.84
N THR A 100 -2.63 2.23 -9.20
CA THR A 100 -1.96 1.47 -10.25
C THR A 100 -2.81 1.37 -11.50
N THR A 101 -2.17 1.14 -12.64
CA THR A 101 -2.84 0.63 -13.85
C THR A 101 -2.25 -0.70 -14.26
N ARG A 102 -2.82 -1.35 -15.29
CA ARG A 102 -2.30 -2.61 -15.82
C ARG A 102 -1.64 -2.35 -17.17
N LEU A 103 -0.37 -2.72 -17.27
CA LEU A 103 0.40 -2.70 -18.52
C LEU A 103 0.82 -4.13 -18.85
N TRP A 104 0.77 -4.49 -20.13
CA TRP A 104 1.27 -5.77 -20.59
C TRP A 104 2.51 -5.55 -21.43
N ILE A 105 3.58 -6.30 -21.17
CA ILE A 105 4.87 -6.20 -21.86
C ILE A 105 5.25 -7.59 -22.39
N GLY A 106 5.67 -7.67 -23.65
CA GLY A 106 6.24 -8.86 -24.28
C GLY A 106 5.31 -9.68 -25.16
N THR A 107 5.89 -10.69 -25.82
CA THR A 107 5.19 -11.66 -26.68
C THR A 107 5.59 -13.09 -26.33
N PRO A 108 4.73 -13.88 -25.63
CA PRO A 108 3.37 -13.54 -25.21
C PRO A 108 3.31 -12.45 -24.11
N PRO A 109 2.20 -11.70 -24.00
CA PRO A 109 2.10 -10.59 -23.06
C PRO A 109 2.18 -11.00 -21.59
N GLN A 110 3.10 -10.37 -20.83
CA GLN A 110 3.25 -10.49 -19.38
C GLN A 110 2.63 -9.26 -18.70
N ARG A 111 1.81 -9.45 -17.66
CA ARG A 111 0.99 -8.38 -17.05
C ARG A 111 1.64 -7.82 -15.79
N PHE A 112 1.67 -6.49 -15.68
CA PHE A 112 2.22 -5.74 -14.55
C PHE A 112 1.24 -4.70 -14.03
N ALA A 113 1.28 -4.44 -12.73
CA ALA A 113 0.60 -3.37 -12.04
C ALA A 113 1.55 -2.23 -11.69
N LEU A 114 1.44 -1.14 -12.44
CA LEU A 114 2.38 -0.03 -12.33
C LEU A 114 1.73 1.16 -11.66
N ILE A 115 2.44 1.77 -10.70
CA ILE A 115 2.05 3.06 -10.12
C ILE A 115 2.01 4.10 -11.22
N VAL A 116 0.90 4.84 -11.29
CA VAL A 116 0.73 5.90 -12.28
C VAL A 116 1.36 7.17 -11.75
N ASP A 117 2.45 7.61 -12.38
CA ASP A 117 3.32 8.64 -11.80
C ASP A 117 3.65 9.78 -12.78
N THR A 118 3.00 10.93 -12.58
CA THR A 118 3.26 12.18 -13.30
C THR A 118 4.48 12.93 -12.75
N GLY A 119 4.99 12.51 -11.59
CA GLY A 119 6.23 12.95 -11.00
C GLY A 119 7.45 12.31 -11.66
N SER A 120 7.38 11.15 -12.31
CA SER A 120 8.55 10.50 -12.91
C SER A 120 8.53 10.31 -14.42
N THR A 121 9.72 10.15 -14.99
CA THR A 121 9.97 10.15 -16.44
C THR A 121 10.38 8.79 -17.00
N VAL A 122 10.28 7.71 -16.22
CA VAL A 122 10.69 6.36 -16.65
C VAL A 122 9.61 5.36 -16.30
N THR A 123 9.24 4.52 -17.26
CA THR A 123 8.45 3.32 -17.00
C THR A 123 9.38 2.14 -16.75
N TYR A 124 9.17 1.37 -15.67
CA TYR A 124 10.01 0.21 -15.36
C TYR A 124 9.28 -0.89 -14.58
N VAL A 125 9.83 -2.10 -14.66
CA VAL A 125 9.41 -3.32 -13.96
C VAL A 125 10.62 -4.15 -13.53
N PRO A 126 10.55 -4.92 -12.43
CA PRO A 126 11.58 -5.85 -12.00
C PRO A 126 11.72 -6.99 -13.00
N CYS A 127 12.96 -7.29 -13.34
CA CYS A 127 13.29 -8.39 -14.21
C CYS A 127 13.64 -9.66 -13.44
N SER A 128 13.47 -10.81 -14.09
CA SER A 128 13.59 -12.14 -13.47
C SER A 128 14.97 -12.42 -12.86
N ASN A 129 16.01 -11.77 -13.36
CA ASN A 129 17.38 -11.80 -12.86
C ASN A 129 17.64 -10.86 -11.67
N CYS A 130 16.67 -10.04 -11.26
CA CYS A 130 16.85 -9.12 -10.15
C CYS A 130 16.90 -9.85 -8.81
N GLU A 131 18.08 -9.89 -8.18
CA GLU A 131 18.28 -10.44 -6.84
C GLU A 131 17.98 -9.43 -5.72
N HIS A 132 18.12 -8.13 -6.00
CA HIS A 132 17.93 -7.03 -5.06
C HIS A 132 16.61 -6.26 -5.28
N CYS A 133 15.56 -6.95 -5.71
CA CYS A 133 14.21 -6.38 -5.84
C CYS A 133 13.24 -7.03 -4.87
N GLY A 134 12.20 -6.29 -4.52
CA GLY A 134 11.10 -6.71 -3.69
C GLY A 134 10.32 -7.91 -4.22
N ARG A 135 9.37 -8.36 -3.39
CA ARG A 135 8.32 -9.28 -3.81
C ARG A 135 7.03 -8.50 -4.00
N HIS A 136 6.70 -8.25 -5.26
CA HIS A 136 5.51 -7.53 -5.67
C HIS A 136 4.35 -8.50 -5.97
N GLN A 137 3.25 -7.97 -6.47
CA GLN A 137 2.02 -8.72 -6.64
C GLN A 137 2.01 -9.67 -7.84
N ASP A 138 2.66 -9.30 -8.95
CA ASP A 138 2.75 -10.10 -10.18
C ASP A 138 4.21 -10.59 -10.38
N PRO A 139 4.43 -11.67 -11.16
CA PRO A 139 5.77 -12.17 -11.43
C PRO A 139 6.66 -11.14 -12.13
N LYS A 140 7.95 -11.13 -11.79
CA LYS A 140 8.98 -10.32 -12.47
C LYS A 140 8.97 -10.59 -13.98
N PHE A 141 9.27 -9.57 -14.77
CA PHE A 141 9.36 -9.67 -16.22
C PHE A 141 10.43 -10.71 -16.60
N GLN A 142 10.09 -11.61 -17.51
CA GLN A 142 10.97 -12.64 -18.03
C GLN A 142 11.36 -12.27 -19.47
N PRO A 143 12.51 -11.62 -19.70
CA PRO A 143 12.93 -11.20 -21.03
C PRO A 143 13.08 -12.39 -21.99
N ASP A 144 13.66 -13.49 -21.52
CA ASP A 144 13.92 -14.70 -22.31
C ASP A 144 12.65 -15.42 -22.80
N LEU A 145 11.51 -15.14 -22.18
CA LEU A 145 10.22 -15.68 -22.59
C LEU A 145 9.48 -14.79 -23.60
N SER A 146 9.99 -13.59 -23.87
CA SER A 146 9.41 -12.67 -24.85
C SER A 146 10.15 -12.76 -26.17
N THR A 147 9.45 -13.19 -27.22
CA THR A 147 9.99 -13.27 -28.59
C THR A 147 10.22 -11.91 -29.24
N THR A 148 9.73 -10.82 -28.63
CA THR A 148 9.84 -9.44 -29.14
C THR A 148 10.73 -8.53 -28.30
N TYR A 149 11.32 -9.08 -27.23
CA TYR A 149 12.25 -8.36 -26.38
C TYR A 149 13.58 -8.09 -27.10
N GLU A 150 14.04 -6.86 -27.04
CA GLU A 150 15.33 -6.43 -27.54
C GLU A 150 16.06 -5.60 -26.48
N PRO A 151 17.29 -5.96 -26.08
CA PRO A 151 18.08 -5.12 -25.18
C PRO A 151 18.47 -3.80 -25.89
N VAL A 152 18.32 -2.67 -25.20
CA VAL A 152 18.72 -1.37 -25.74
C VAL A 152 20.24 -1.24 -25.69
N LYS A 153 20.87 -1.39 -26.86
CA LYS A 153 22.33 -1.37 -26.98
C LYS A 153 22.92 -0.05 -26.50
N CYS A 154 24.08 -0.14 -25.84
CA CYS A 154 24.86 1.02 -25.44
C CYS A 154 25.22 1.90 -26.65
N THR A 155 24.93 3.19 -26.54
CA THR A 155 25.31 4.23 -27.49
C THR A 155 25.96 5.38 -26.72
N PRO A 156 26.75 6.28 -27.38
CA PRO A 156 27.35 7.43 -26.71
C PRO A 156 26.35 8.35 -26.01
N ASP A 157 25.08 8.32 -26.43
CA ASP A 157 23.99 9.15 -25.90
C ASP A 157 23.29 8.52 -24.69
N CYS A 158 23.73 7.34 -24.22
CA CYS A 158 23.18 6.70 -23.04
C CYS A 158 24.24 6.38 -21.98
N ASN A 159 23.82 6.35 -20.72
CA ASN A 159 24.65 5.78 -19.66
C ASN A 159 24.67 4.27 -19.85
N CYS A 160 25.84 3.64 -19.81
CA CYS A 160 25.97 2.22 -20.09
C CYS A 160 26.47 1.43 -18.88
N ASP A 161 26.20 0.13 -18.91
CA ASP A 161 26.77 -0.84 -18.00
C ASP A 161 28.31 -0.92 -18.11
N GLY A 162 28.91 -1.62 -17.14
CA GLY A 162 30.38 -1.73 -17.03
C GLY A 162 31.04 -2.30 -18.30
N ASP A 163 30.34 -3.21 -18.98
CA ASP A 163 30.80 -3.84 -20.22
C ASP A 163 30.45 -3.02 -21.48
N LYS A 164 29.76 -1.89 -21.33
CA LYS A 164 29.30 -1.00 -22.41
C LYS A 164 28.49 -1.72 -23.48
N MET A 165 27.66 -2.68 -23.06
CA MET A 165 26.82 -3.47 -23.94
C MET A 165 25.39 -2.93 -23.98
N GLN A 166 24.87 -2.46 -22.85
CA GLN A 166 23.47 -2.07 -22.72
C GLN A 166 23.32 -0.76 -21.96
N CYS A 167 22.33 0.04 -22.36
CA CYS A 167 22.01 1.29 -21.67
C CYS A 167 21.39 0.99 -20.30
N MET A 168 21.73 1.81 -19.31
CA MET A 168 21.23 1.77 -17.95
C MET A 168 20.26 2.92 -17.68
N TYR A 169 19.41 2.73 -16.66
CA TYR A 169 18.69 3.80 -16.02
C TYR A 169 18.86 3.73 -14.50
N GLU A 170 18.75 4.88 -13.86
CA GLU A 170 18.74 5.02 -12.41
C GLU A 170 17.80 6.16 -12.03
N ARG A 171 17.00 5.96 -10.99
CA ARG A 171 16.12 6.97 -10.42
C ARG A 171 16.16 6.90 -8.90
N GLN A 172 16.26 8.06 -8.28
CA GLN A 172 16.10 8.24 -6.83
C GLN A 172 14.85 9.08 -6.57
N TYR A 173 14.08 8.76 -5.54
CA TYR A 173 12.84 9.43 -5.17
C TYR A 173 12.97 10.27 -3.91
N ALA A 174 12.03 11.19 -3.69
CA ALA A 174 12.04 12.13 -2.58
C ALA A 174 11.86 11.43 -1.21
N GLU A 175 11.22 10.27 -1.20
CA GLU A 175 11.18 9.34 -0.08
C GLU A 175 12.50 8.57 0.16
N MET A 176 13.55 8.88 -0.61
CA MET A 176 14.90 8.31 -0.53
C MET A 176 15.05 6.87 -1.08
N SER A 177 13.96 6.28 -1.57
CA SER A 177 14.00 5.04 -2.36
C SER A 177 14.72 5.24 -3.69
N SER A 178 15.29 4.17 -4.26
CA SER A 178 15.90 4.17 -5.59
C SER A 178 15.51 2.93 -6.39
N SER A 179 15.53 3.11 -7.71
CA SER A 179 15.31 2.08 -8.73
C SER A 179 16.41 2.18 -9.77
N SER A 180 17.06 1.07 -10.11
CA SER A 180 18.04 1.05 -11.18
C SER A 180 18.06 -0.27 -11.94
N GLY A 181 18.51 -0.22 -13.20
CA GLY A 181 18.55 -1.40 -14.05
C GLY A 181 19.00 -1.10 -15.47
N LEU A 182 18.67 -2.03 -16.37
CA LEU A 182 19.02 -1.97 -17.79
C LEU A 182 17.80 -1.56 -18.61
N LEU A 183 18.01 -0.89 -19.74
CA LEU A 183 16.93 -0.53 -20.66
C LEU A 183 16.67 -1.66 -21.65
N GLY A 184 15.41 -2.05 -21.78
CA GLY A 184 14.92 -3.00 -22.78
C GLY A 184 13.81 -2.37 -23.63
N GLU A 185 13.66 -2.83 -24.86
CA GLU A 185 12.54 -2.48 -25.72
C GLU A 185 11.69 -3.73 -25.98
N ASP A 186 10.38 -3.61 -25.81
CA ASP A 186 9.46 -4.69 -26.12
C ASP A 186 8.08 -4.13 -26.51
N VAL A 187 7.18 -5.01 -26.94
CA VAL A 187 5.79 -4.69 -27.24
C VAL A 187 5.02 -4.46 -25.94
N VAL A 188 4.46 -3.27 -25.79
CA VAL A 188 3.56 -2.88 -24.72
C VAL A 188 2.12 -2.79 -25.20
N SER A 189 1.18 -3.20 -24.36
CA SER A 189 -0.26 -3.05 -24.63
C SER A 189 -1.04 -2.61 -23.40
N PHE A 190 -2.14 -1.91 -23.64
CA PHE A 190 -2.85 -1.08 -22.65
C PHE A 190 -4.18 -1.70 -22.18
N GLY A 191 -4.36 -3.00 -22.40
CA GLY A 191 -5.57 -3.75 -22.05
C GLY A 191 -6.66 -3.68 -23.11
N ASN A 192 -7.77 -4.38 -22.84
CA ASN A 192 -8.86 -4.60 -23.80
C ASN A 192 -9.80 -3.40 -24.01
N LEU A 193 -9.75 -2.40 -23.12
CA LEU A 193 -10.53 -1.17 -23.25
C LEU A 193 -9.84 -0.14 -24.17
N SER A 194 -8.57 -0.37 -24.50
CA SER A 194 -7.76 0.52 -25.31
C SER A 194 -8.11 0.40 -26.79
N GLU A 195 -8.25 1.55 -27.47
CA GLU A 195 -8.32 1.63 -28.93
C GLU A 195 -6.93 1.61 -29.56
N LEU A 196 -5.92 2.04 -28.79
CA LEU A 196 -4.52 2.04 -29.21
C LEU A 196 -4.01 0.60 -29.30
N PRO A 197 -3.61 0.10 -30.50
CA PRO A 197 -3.01 -1.22 -30.64
C PRO A 197 -1.65 -1.31 -29.93
N PRO A 198 -1.13 -2.52 -29.67
CA PRO A 198 0.17 -2.69 -29.05
C PRO A 198 1.27 -1.88 -29.75
N GLN A 199 2.13 -1.24 -28.96
CA GLN A 199 3.22 -0.38 -29.42
C GLN A 199 4.55 -0.94 -28.93
N ARG A 200 5.65 -0.71 -29.64
CA ARG A 200 6.97 -0.93 -29.00
C ARG A 200 7.25 0.20 -28.02
N ALA A 201 7.88 -0.07 -26.89
CA ALA A 201 8.35 0.97 -25.98
C ALA A 201 9.61 0.49 -25.25
N VAL A 202 10.50 1.44 -24.98
CA VAL A 202 11.64 1.29 -24.09
C VAL A 202 11.17 1.44 -22.65
N PHE A 203 11.62 0.55 -21.78
CA PHE A 203 11.33 0.55 -20.36
C PHE A 203 12.55 0.08 -19.56
N GLY A 204 12.54 0.39 -18.26
CA GLY A 204 13.52 -0.11 -17.32
C GLY A 204 13.23 -1.55 -16.91
N CYS A 205 14.21 -2.42 -17.15
CA CYS A 205 14.32 -3.76 -16.61
C CYS A 205 15.13 -3.67 -15.32
N GLU A 206 14.41 -3.54 -14.20
CA GLU A 206 14.98 -3.22 -12.89
C GLU A 206 15.77 -4.40 -12.31
N ASN A 207 16.94 -4.07 -11.74
CA ASN A 207 17.90 -5.01 -11.14
C ASN A 207 18.21 -4.68 -9.67
N ASP A 208 17.83 -3.49 -9.18
CA ASP A 208 18.05 -3.08 -7.79
C ASP A 208 16.97 -2.09 -7.34
N GLU A 209 16.37 -2.38 -6.18
CA GLU A 209 15.37 -1.57 -5.51
C GLU A 209 15.79 -1.29 -4.06
N THR A 210 15.55 -0.06 -3.60
CA THR A 210 15.76 0.31 -2.20
C THR A 210 14.55 1.00 -1.59
N GLY A 211 14.54 1.10 -0.26
CA GLY A 211 13.53 1.86 0.48
C GLY A 211 12.12 1.28 0.33
N ASP A 212 11.15 2.17 0.17
CA ASP A 212 9.74 1.79 0.14
C ASP A 212 9.39 1.00 -1.13
N LEU A 213 10.09 1.25 -2.24
CA LEU A 213 9.94 0.50 -3.50
C LEU A 213 10.14 -1.01 -3.30
N TYR A 214 11.14 -1.41 -2.52
CA TYR A 214 11.42 -2.83 -2.23
C TYR A 214 10.25 -3.55 -1.52
N SER A 215 9.45 -2.82 -0.76
CA SER A 215 8.35 -3.37 0.03
C SER A 215 6.97 -3.13 -0.58
N GLN A 216 6.91 -2.37 -1.68
CA GLN A 216 5.64 -1.97 -2.28
C GLN A 216 4.93 -3.15 -2.93
N ARG A 217 3.59 -3.09 -2.95
CA ARG A 217 2.75 -4.09 -3.62
C ARG A 217 2.81 -4.00 -5.14
N ALA A 218 2.83 -2.79 -5.71
CA ALA A 218 2.92 -2.57 -7.15
C ALA A 218 4.21 -3.16 -7.73
N ASP A 219 4.16 -3.57 -9.00
CA ASP A 219 5.28 -4.21 -9.68
C ASP A 219 6.25 -3.20 -10.31
N GLY A 220 6.08 -1.90 -10.06
CA GLY A 220 6.91 -0.88 -10.69
C GLY A 220 6.15 0.42 -10.92
N ILE A 221 6.69 1.26 -11.78
CA ILE A 221 6.18 2.62 -12.03
C ILE A 221 5.98 2.84 -13.52
N MET A 222 4.89 3.51 -13.87
CA MET A 222 4.61 4.05 -15.19
C MET A 222 4.84 5.57 -15.16
N GLY A 223 6.00 6.01 -15.62
CA GLY A 223 6.37 7.41 -15.69
C GLY A 223 5.60 8.15 -16.79
N LEU A 224 4.89 9.20 -16.39
CA LEU A 224 4.11 10.10 -17.26
C LEU A 224 4.67 11.53 -17.32
N GLY A 225 5.72 11.82 -16.55
CA GLY A 225 6.46 13.08 -16.61
C GLY A 225 7.12 13.31 -17.97
N ARG A 226 7.60 14.53 -18.22
CA ARG A 226 8.24 14.89 -19.49
C ARG A 226 9.68 14.38 -19.53
N GLY A 227 9.95 13.39 -20.37
CA GLY A 227 11.26 12.81 -20.65
C GLY A 227 11.17 11.60 -21.58
N ASP A 228 12.22 11.38 -22.38
CA ASP A 228 12.24 10.43 -23.51
C ASP A 228 11.94 8.96 -23.14
N LEU A 229 12.13 8.59 -21.87
CA LEU A 229 11.83 7.25 -21.34
C LEU A 229 10.41 7.13 -20.75
N SER A 230 9.64 8.22 -20.73
CA SER A 230 8.25 8.21 -20.31
C SER A 230 7.42 7.50 -21.36
N ILE A 231 6.37 6.79 -20.94
CA ILE A 231 5.50 6.13 -21.93
C ILE A 231 4.76 7.18 -22.78
N MET A 232 4.50 8.36 -22.21
CA MET A 232 3.85 9.45 -22.92
C MET A 232 4.68 10.00 -24.08
N ASP A 233 5.96 10.30 -23.87
CA ASP A 233 6.81 10.85 -24.93
C ASP A 233 7.04 9.84 -26.05
N GLN A 234 7.30 8.58 -25.70
CA GLN A 234 7.49 7.54 -26.70
C GLN A 234 6.27 7.33 -27.60
N LEU A 235 5.05 7.41 -27.06
CA LEU A 235 3.81 7.27 -27.85
C LEU A 235 3.52 8.53 -28.69
N VAL A 236 3.81 9.72 -28.16
CA VAL A 236 3.62 11.00 -28.86
C VAL A 236 4.63 11.14 -30.01
N ASP A 237 5.89 10.77 -29.78
CA ASP A 237 6.96 10.84 -30.80
C ASP A 237 6.69 9.88 -31.97
N LYS A 238 6.09 8.73 -31.68
CA LYS A 238 5.58 7.79 -32.69
C LYS A 238 4.32 8.27 -33.40
N LYS A 239 3.73 9.39 -32.94
CA LYS A 239 2.49 9.99 -33.47
C LYS A 239 1.30 9.03 -33.46
N VAL A 240 1.26 8.13 -32.47
CA VAL A 240 0.16 7.15 -32.34
C VAL A 240 -0.95 7.63 -31.40
N ILE A 241 -0.68 8.65 -30.58
CA ILE A 241 -1.66 9.36 -29.76
C ILE A 241 -1.42 10.87 -29.86
N SER A 242 -2.44 11.67 -29.51
CA SER A 242 -2.27 13.11 -29.31
C SER A 242 -1.40 13.40 -28.08
N ASN A 243 -0.72 14.55 -28.07
CA ASN A 243 0.13 15.00 -26.96
C ASN A 243 -0.68 15.54 -25.77
N SER A 244 -1.46 14.65 -25.16
CA SER A 244 -2.31 14.89 -24.00
C SER A 244 -2.59 13.58 -23.30
N PHE A 245 -2.95 13.63 -22.02
CA PHE A 245 -3.51 12.49 -21.30
C PHE A 245 -4.46 12.98 -20.20
N SER A 246 -5.22 12.07 -19.58
CA SER A 246 -6.13 12.41 -18.50
C SER A 246 -6.17 11.34 -17.41
N LEU A 247 -6.29 11.78 -16.15
CA LEU A 247 -6.39 10.93 -14.96
C LEU A 247 -7.65 11.31 -14.18
N CYS A 248 -8.40 10.32 -13.71
CA CYS A 248 -9.59 10.53 -12.88
C CYS A 248 -9.62 9.52 -11.73
N TYR A 249 -9.28 9.98 -10.52
CA TYR A 249 -9.23 9.14 -9.34
C TYR A 249 -10.58 9.06 -8.64
N GLY A 250 -10.98 7.84 -8.31
CA GLY A 250 -12.19 7.59 -7.53
C GLY A 250 -12.19 8.32 -6.20
N GLY A 251 -13.39 8.67 -5.75
CA GLY A 251 -13.62 9.27 -4.44
C GLY A 251 -13.22 8.37 -3.29
N MET A 252 -13.34 8.92 -2.08
CA MET A 252 -13.00 8.22 -0.83
C MET A 252 -13.83 6.94 -0.56
N ASP A 253 -14.96 6.78 -1.24
CA ASP A 253 -15.90 5.65 -1.05
C ASP A 253 -15.84 4.56 -2.13
N VAL A 254 -15.26 4.84 -3.30
CA VAL A 254 -15.39 3.94 -4.47
C VAL A 254 -14.04 3.42 -4.98
N GLY A 255 -12.91 4.05 -4.60
CA GLY A 255 -11.57 3.62 -5.01
C GLY A 255 -11.38 3.62 -6.54
N GLY A 256 -10.21 3.16 -7.02
CA GLY A 256 -9.91 3.00 -8.44
C GLY A 256 -10.05 4.29 -9.27
N GLY A 257 -10.41 4.15 -10.54
CA GLY A 257 -10.63 5.28 -11.44
C GLY A 257 -10.39 4.94 -12.91
N ALA A 258 -10.08 5.97 -13.70
CA ALA A 258 -9.84 5.84 -15.13
C ALA A 258 -8.68 6.72 -15.59
N MET A 259 -8.00 6.26 -16.62
CA MET A 259 -6.86 6.91 -17.26
C MET A 259 -7.00 6.81 -18.77
N ILE A 260 -6.60 7.88 -19.46
CA ILE A 260 -6.63 7.97 -20.92
C ILE A 260 -5.29 8.53 -21.38
N LEU A 261 -4.55 7.77 -22.19
CA LEU A 261 -3.40 8.29 -22.94
C LEU A 261 -3.87 8.72 -24.33
N GLY A 262 -3.65 9.99 -24.65
CA GLY A 262 -4.22 10.66 -25.81
C GLY A 262 -5.21 11.77 -25.43
N GLY A 263 -5.72 12.44 -26.45
CA GLY A 263 -6.56 13.63 -26.30
C GLY A 263 -8.04 13.30 -26.24
N ILE A 264 -8.76 13.93 -25.31
CA ILE A 264 -10.23 13.94 -25.27
C ILE A 264 -10.74 15.36 -25.42
N SER A 265 -11.96 15.52 -25.93
CA SER A 265 -12.63 16.82 -25.93
C SER A 265 -12.89 17.26 -24.49
N PRO A 266 -12.42 18.44 -24.08
CA PRO A 266 -12.64 18.92 -22.73
C PRO A 266 -14.13 19.24 -22.50
N PRO A 267 -14.71 18.85 -21.36
CA PRO A 267 -16.02 19.31 -20.92
C PRO A 267 -16.07 20.85 -20.87
N SER A 268 -17.24 21.43 -21.14
CA SER A 268 -17.40 22.89 -21.25
C SER A 268 -17.13 23.66 -19.96
N ASP A 269 -17.29 23.01 -18.81
CA ASP A 269 -17.11 23.55 -17.46
C ASP A 269 -15.73 23.18 -16.86
N MET A 270 -14.84 22.59 -17.65
CA MET A 270 -13.46 22.32 -17.23
C MET A 270 -12.69 23.63 -17.00
N VAL A 271 -12.00 23.70 -15.86
CA VAL A 271 -11.19 24.86 -15.46
C VAL A 271 -9.73 24.63 -15.82
N PHE A 272 -9.13 25.53 -16.61
CA PHE A 272 -7.74 25.43 -17.03
C PHE A 272 -6.80 26.38 -16.27
N THR A 273 -5.56 25.94 -16.11
CA THR A 273 -4.40 26.74 -15.66
C THR A 273 -3.20 26.45 -16.55
N HIS A 274 -2.29 27.40 -16.66
CA HIS A 274 -1.05 27.22 -17.44
C HIS A 274 -0.12 26.22 -16.74
N SER A 275 0.60 25.44 -17.55
CA SER A 275 1.63 24.50 -17.10
C SER A 275 2.92 24.72 -17.88
N ASP A 276 3.89 25.36 -17.23
CA ASP A 276 5.19 25.70 -17.81
C ASP A 276 6.08 24.45 -17.93
N SER A 277 6.24 23.93 -19.15
CA SER A 277 7.13 22.79 -19.43
C SER A 277 8.62 23.14 -19.35
N GLY A 278 8.99 24.43 -19.38
CA GLY A 278 10.37 24.88 -19.23
C GLY A 278 10.85 24.90 -17.78
N ARG A 279 9.92 24.83 -16.82
CA ARG A 279 10.24 24.93 -15.39
C ARG A 279 10.82 23.65 -14.82
N SER A 280 10.26 22.51 -15.18
CA SER A 280 10.66 21.19 -14.69
C SER A 280 10.07 20.09 -15.59
N PRO A 281 10.58 18.84 -15.52
CA PRO A 281 9.94 17.72 -16.20
C PRO A 281 8.52 17.41 -15.66
N TYR A 282 8.16 17.93 -14.49
CA TYR A 282 6.88 17.70 -13.83
C TYR A 282 5.77 18.63 -14.33
N TYR A 283 4.52 18.33 -13.97
CA TYR A 283 3.36 19.14 -14.33
C TYR A 283 3.13 20.24 -13.31
N ASN A 284 3.71 21.42 -13.57
CA ASN A 284 3.56 22.58 -12.71
C ASN A 284 2.23 23.29 -13.00
N ILE A 285 1.59 23.87 -11.99
CA ILE A 285 0.42 24.74 -12.13
C ILE A 285 0.69 26.09 -11.45
N ASN A 286 0.17 27.17 -12.04
CA ASN A 286 0.35 28.53 -11.49
C ASN A 286 -0.68 28.82 -10.38
N LEU A 287 -0.50 28.19 -9.21
CA LEU A 287 -1.27 28.48 -8.00
C LEU A 287 -0.83 29.81 -7.39
N LYS A 288 -1.78 30.70 -7.10
CA LYS A 288 -1.49 32.00 -6.46
C LYS A 288 -2.07 32.12 -5.08
N GLU A 289 -3.24 31.55 -4.83
CA GLU A 289 -3.92 31.68 -3.55
C GLU A 289 -4.60 30.39 -3.13
N ILE A 290 -4.73 30.21 -1.81
CA ILE A 290 -5.59 29.20 -1.20
C ILE A 290 -6.60 29.94 -0.33
N HIS A 291 -7.88 29.63 -0.51
CA HIS A 291 -8.96 30.14 0.34
C HIS A 291 -9.54 29.00 1.16
N VAL A 292 -9.81 29.23 2.43
CA VAL A 292 -10.45 28.26 3.34
C VAL A 292 -11.73 28.88 3.87
N ALA A 293 -12.87 28.19 3.70
CA ALA A 293 -14.19 28.73 4.02
C ALA A 293 -14.46 30.10 3.36
N GLY A 294 -14.00 30.26 2.10
CA GLY A 294 -14.11 31.51 1.34
C GLY A 294 -13.18 32.66 1.80
N LYS A 295 -12.31 32.43 2.78
CA LYS A 295 -11.33 33.41 3.25
C LYS A 295 -9.94 33.11 2.70
N GLN A 296 -9.36 34.06 1.99
CA GLN A 296 -7.99 33.97 1.49
C GLN A 296 -6.99 33.81 2.65
N LEU A 297 -6.06 32.85 2.52
CA LEU A 297 -4.93 32.74 3.44
C LEU A 297 -4.00 33.94 3.25
N ARG A 298 -3.62 34.61 4.34
CA ARG A 298 -2.72 35.77 4.33
C ARG A 298 -1.27 35.33 4.07
N LEU A 299 -0.96 35.04 2.81
CA LEU A 299 0.34 34.58 2.34
C LEU A 299 0.81 35.46 1.17
N ASN A 300 2.13 35.58 1.01
CA ASN A 300 2.69 36.14 -0.23
C ASN A 300 2.53 35.09 -1.34
N PRO A 301 1.91 35.39 -2.50
CA PRO A 301 1.72 34.42 -3.59
C PRO A 301 3.02 33.74 -4.05
N LYS A 302 4.16 34.41 -3.91
CA LYS A 302 5.49 33.83 -4.22
C LYS A 302 5.82 32.56 -3.45
N VAL A 303 5.11 32.28 -2.34
CA VAL A 303 5.28 31.03 -1.60
C VAL A 303 5.01 29.80 -2.46
N PHE A 304 4.10 29.89 -3.43
CA PHE A 304 3.73 28.80 -4.33
C PHE A 304 4.58 28.74 -5.59
N ASP A 305 5.51 29.71 -5.77
CA ASP A 305 6.40 29.83 -6.92
C ASP A 305 7.86 29.41 -6.58
N GLY A 306 8.11 28.75 -5.45
CA GLY A 306 9.46 28.36 -5.00
C GLY A 306 10.00 27.05 -5.64
N LYS A 307 11.29 27.00 -6.01
CA LYS A 307 11.93 25.85 -6.68
C LYS A 307 11.09 25.37 -7.88
N HIS A 308 10.40 24.23 -7.79
CA HIS A 308 9.52 23.73 -8.85
C HIS A 308 8.10 24.31 -8.83
N GLY A 309 7.79 25.26 -7.94
CA GLY A 309 6.48 25.90 -7.84
C GLY A 309 5.45 24.95 -7.24
N THR A 310 4.27 24.89 -7.84
CA THR A 310 3.24 23.91 -7.46
C THR A 310 3.18 22.79 -8.47
N VAL A 311 3.62 21.60 -8.08
CA VAL A 311 3.68 20.39 -8.90
C VAL A 311 2.45 19.53 -8.61
N LEU A 312 1.78 19.07 -9.67
CA LEU A 312 0.75 18.04 -9.60
C LEU A 312 1.39 16.67 -9.83
N ASP A 313 1.34 15.82 -8.81
CA ASP A 313 2.07 14.57 -8.77
C ASP A 313 1.16 13.41 -8.38
N SER A 314 0.86 12.53 -9.33
CA SER A 314 0.06 11.34 -9.08
C SER A 314 0.78 10.26 -8.29
N GLY A 315 2.11 10.22 -8.31
CA GLY A 315 2.92 9.28 -7.53
C GLY A 315 2.95 9.65 -6.04
N THR A 316 2.57 10.87 -5.68
CA THR A 316 2.47 11.32 -4.29
C THR A 316 1.05 11.12 -3.74
N THR A 317 0.92 10.54 -2.54
CA THR A 317 -0.40 10.30 -1.91
C THR A 317 -1.07 11.60 -1.46
N TYR A 318 -0.34 12.39 -0.67
CA TYR A 318 -0.84 13.52 0.10
C TYR A 318 -0.40 14.85 -0.52
N ALA A 319 -0.84 15.98 0.05
CA ALA A 319 -0.27 17.26 -0.31
C ALA A 319 0.83 17.68 0.68
N TYR A 320 1.88 18.30 0.15
CA TYR A 320 2.98 18.87 0.92
C TYR A 320 3.11 20.34 0.55
N LEU A 321 2.84 21.21 1.51
CA LEU A 321 2.93 22.66 1.30
C LEU A 321 4.22 23.19 1.94
N PRO A 322 4.81 24.27 1.41
CA PRO A 322 5.87 25.00 2.10
C PRO A 322 5.44 25.35 3.52
N GLU A 323 6.35 25.28 4.49
CA GLU A 323 6.02 25.30 5.92
C GLU A 323 5.09 26.46 6.32
N VAL A 324 5.36 27.67 5.81
CA VAL A 324 4.52 28.85 6.10
C VAL A 324 3.10 28.72 5.55
N ALA A 325 2.93 28.10 4.38
CA ALA A 325 1.62 27.83 3.79
C ALA A 325 0.90 26.70 4.53
N PHE A 326 1.59 25.62 4.90
CA PHE A 326 1.05 24.55 5.73
C PHE A 326 0.52 25.07 7.07
N LEU A 327 1.29 25.90 7.77
CA LEU A 327 0.88 26.46 9.06
C LEU A 327 -0.35 27.38 8.93
N ALA A 328 -0.42 28.19 7.86
CA ALA A 328 -1.58 29.02 7.58
C ALA A 328 -2.83 28.17 7.26
N PHE A 329 -2.68 27.16 6.41
CA PHE A 329 -3.74 26.22 6.04
C PHE A 329 -4.28 25.47 7.27
N LYS A 330 -3.37 24.86 8.06
CA LYS A 330 -3.69 24.18 9.31
C LYS A 330 -4.47 25.09 10.25
N ARG A 331 -4.01 26.33 10.46
CA ARG A 331 -4.69 27.28 11.36
C ARG A 331 -6.11 27.58 10.87
N ALA A 332 -6.29 27.81 9.57
CA ALA A 332 -7.60 28.10 9.01
C ALA A 332 -8.58 26.92 9.16
N ILE A 333 -8.15 25.69 8.84
CA ILE A 333 -8.98 24.49 9.04
C ILE A 333 -9.33 24.29 10.53
N MET A 334 -8.37 24.51 11.43
CA MET A 334 -8.59 24.35 12.87
C MET A 334 -9.61 25.36 13.42
N MET A 335 -9.74 26.54 12.83
CA MET A 335 -10.72 27.57 13.20
C MET A 335 -12.12 27.29 12.66
N GLU A 336 -12.21 26.69 11.48
CA GLU A 336 -13.48 26.46 10.78
C GLU A 336 -14.08 25.06 11.02
N ARG A 337 -13.40 24.19 11.80
CA ARG A 337 -13.98 22.89 12.16
C ARG A 337 -15.14 23.09 13.15
N ASN A 338 -16.23 22.33 13.00
CA ASN A 338 -17.40 22.36 13.89
C ASN A 338 -17.15 21.78 15.29
N SER A 339 -16.18 22.31 16.04
CA SER A 339 -15.84 21.85 17.40
C SER A 339 -15.50 20.37 17.51
N LEU A 340 -15.11 19.71 16.41
CA LEU A 340 -14.73 18.31 16.42
C LEU A 340 -13.58 18.07 17.40
N LYS A 341 -13.67 16.96 18.14
CA LYS A 341 -12.63 16.53 19.08
C LYS A 341 -11.40 16.07 18.30
N GLN A 342 -10.27 16.70 18.58
CA GLN A 342 -8.99 16.26 18.05
C GLN A 342 -8.57 14.95 18.74
N ILE A 343 -8.10 13.99 17.94
CA ILE A 343 -7.61 12.68 18.40
C ILE A 343 -6.23 12.40 17.81
N SER A 344 -5.53 11.42 18.38
CA SER A 344 -4.27 10.92 17.82
C SER A 344 -4.47 10.29 16.44
N GLY A 345 -3.41 10.22 15.65
CA GLY A 345 -3.39 9.52 14.37
C GLY A 345 -3.54 8.01 14.50
N PRO A 346 -3.83 7.33 13.37
CA PRO A 346 -3.90 5.87 13.34
C PRO A 346 -2.55 5.22 13.61
N ASP A 347 -1.46 5.86 13.18
CA ASP A 347 -0.09 5.41 13.47
C ASP A 347 0.57 6.38 14.47
N PRO A 348 0.94 5.92 15.67
CA PRO A 348 1.53 6.77 16.71
C PRO A 348 2.93 7.29 16.35
N ASN A 349 3.60 6.72 15.33
CA ASN A 349 4.90 7.20 14.86
C ASN A 349 4.78 8.53 14.10
N TYR A 350 3.59 8.84 13.58
CA TYR A 350 3.33 10.07 12.85
C TYR A 350 2.46 11.04 13.67
N LYS A 351 2.77 12.33 13.56
CA LYS A 351 2.04 13.41 14.25
C LYS A 351 0.85 13.89 13.41
N ASP A 352 -0.03 12.97 13.04
CA ASP A 352 -1.20 13.29 12.23
C ASP A 352 -2.19 14.18 12.99
N ILE A 353 -2.86 15.07 12.24
CA ILE A 353 -3.90 15.96 12.78
C ILE A 353 -5.25 15.34 12.44
N CYS A 354 -5.86 14.68 13.42
CA CYS A 354 -7.09 13.92 13.24
C CYS A 354 -8.23 14.41 14.14
N PHE A 355 -9.46 14.20 13.67
CA PHE A 355 -10.69 14.63 14.33
C PHE A 355 -11.72 13.51 14.33
N SER A 356 -12.32 13.25 15.49
CA SER A 356 -13.42 12.29 15.64
C SER A 356 -14.78 12.98 15.64
N GLY A 357 -15.82 12.26 15.18
CA GLY A 357 -17.21 12.69 15.26
C GLY A 357 -17.75 13.39 14.00
N ALA A 358 -17.03 13.31 12.88
CA ALA A 358 -17.45 13.92 11.61
C ALA A 358 -18.52 13.10 10.86
N GLY A 359 -18.78 11.86 11.28
CA GLY A 359 -19.71 10.94 10.65
C GLY A 359 -19.04 10.04 9.59
N ILE A 360 -19.69 8.94 9.22
CA ILE A 360 -19.10 7.93 8.31
C ILE A 360 -19.30 8.30 6.83
N ASN A 361 -20.39 9.01 6.54
CA ASN A 361 -20.79 9.35 5.18
C ASN A 361 -19.98 10.54 4.65
N VAL A 362 -19.19 10.32 3.59
CA VAL A 362 -18.28 11.31 3.00
C VAL A 362 -19.04 12.54 2.49
N SER A 363 -20.23 12.33 1.91
CA SER A 363 -21.06 13.44 1.41
C SER A 363 -21.50 14.43 2.49
N GLN A 364 -21.44 14.03 3.77
CA GLN A 364 -21.80 14.89 4.90
C GLN A 364 -20.60 15.60 5.53
N LEU A 365 -19.37 15.33 5.08
CA LEU A 365 -18.18 15.97 5.66
C LEU A 365 -18.17 17.47 5.51
N SER A 366 -18.78 18.01 4.45
CA SER A 366 -18.92 19.46 4.23
C SER A 366 -19.74 20.15 5.32
N LYS A 367 -20.48 19.40 6.16
CA LYS A 367 -21.12 19.95 7.34
C LYS A 367 -20.10 20.28 8.42
N SER A 368 -19.02 19.52 8.53
CA SER A 368 -18.07 19.57 9.65
C SER A 368 -16.73 20.20 9.29
N PHE A 369 -16.39 20.24 8.00
CA PHE A 369 -15.15 20.78 7.48
C PHE A 369 -15.43 21.71 6.29
N PRO A 370 -14.61 22.77 6.11
CA PRO A 370 -14.88 23.81 5.12
C PRO A 370 -14.51 23.41 3.69
N VAL A 371 -15.11 24.08 2.70
CA VAL A 371 -14.58 24.05 1.33
C VAL A 371 -13.23 24.77 1.28
N VAL A 372 -12.31 24.24 0.46
CA VAL A 372 -11.02 24.85 0.17
C VAL A 372 -10.98 25.22 -1.31
N ASP A 373 -10.68 26.47 -1.65
CA ASP A 373 -10.49 26.88 -3.05
C ASP A 373 -9.00 27.08 -3.35
N MET A 374 -8.54 26.53 -4.47
CA MET A 374 -7.26 26.84 -5.07
C MET A 374 -7.47 27.84 -6.20
N VAL A 375 -6.84 29.02 -6.10
CA VAL A 375 -7.01 30.10 -7.08
C VAL A 375 -5.75 30.20 -7.94
N PHE A 376 -5.93 30.08 -9.25
CA PHE A 376 -4.87 30.12 -10.24
C PHE A 376 -4.60 31.56 -10.70
N GLU A 377 -3.49 31.75 -11.42
CA GLU A 377 -3.06 33.06 -11.94
C GLU A 377 -4.09 33.78 -12.82
N ASN A 378 -4.91 33.04 -13.56
CA ASN A 378 -6.01 33.60 -14.36
C ASN A 378 -7.26 33.97 -13.55
N GLY A 379 -7.23 33.82 -12.23
CA GLY A 379 -8.35 34.07 -11.32
C GLY A 379 -9.40 32.95 -11.30
N HIS A 380 -9.26 31.90 -12.11
CA HIS A 380 -10.11 30.73 -12.01
C HIS A 380 -9.79 29.94 -10.75
N LYS A 381 -10.79 29.20 -10.25
CA LYS A 381 -10.68 28.45 -9.00
C LYS A 381 -11.03 26.98 -9.18
N LEU A 382 -10.29 26.12 -8.49
CA LEU A 382 -10.65 24.72 -8.24
C LEU A 382 -11.15 24.59 -6.80
N SER A 383 -12.45 24.33 -6.63
CA SER A 383 -13.06 24.09 -5.32
C SER A 383 -12.90 22.64 -4.90
N LEU A 384 -12.35 22.43 -3.71
CA LEU A 384 -12.05 21.13 -3.11
C LEU A 384 -13.04 20.83 -1.99
N SER A 385 -13.65 19.65 -2.06
CA SER A 385 -14.48 19.15 -0.96
C SER A 385 -13.58 18.56 0.14
N PRO A 386 -14.11 18.31 1.36
CA PRO A 386 -13.31 17.71 2.43
C PRO A 386 -12.62 16.40 2.07
N GLU A 387 -13.16 15.61 1.15
CA GLU A 387 -12.53 14.35 0.72
C GLU A 387 -11.19 14.56 -0.02
N ASN A 388 -10.95 15.77 -0.52
CA ASN A 388 -9.76 16.14 -1.29
C ASN A 388 -8.57 16.56 -0.43
N TYR A 389 -8.76 16.78 0.88
CA TYR A 389 -7.67 17.12 1.80
C TYR A 389 -7.75 16.34 3.12
N LEU A 390 -8.66 15.37 3.23
CA LEU A 390 -8.80 14.47 4.37
C LEU A 390 -8.61 13.01 3.98
N PHE A 391 -8.04 12.22 4.88
CA PHE A 391 -8.01 10.75 4.81
C PHE A 391 -8.72 10.11 6.01
N ARG A 392 -9.23 8.88 5.84
CA ARG A 392 -9.96 8.17 6.90
C ARG A 392 -9.03 7.70 8.00
N HIS A 393 -9.46 7.81 9.25
CA HIS A 393 -8.74 7.22 10.37
C HIS A 393 -9.02 5.71 10.42
N SER A 394 -8.01 4.88 10.13
CA SER A 394 -8.19 3.42 10.01
C SER A 394 -8.68 2.73 11.28
N LYS A 395 -8.39 3.29 12.47
CA LYS A 395 -8.78 2.69 13.77
C LYS A 395 -10.04 3.27 14.43
N VAL A 396 -10.53 4.43 13.97
CA VAL A 396 -11.62 5.15 14.66
C VAL A 396 -12.67 5.53 13.64
N ARG A 397 -13.81 4.84 13.71
CA ARG A 397 -14.91 5.01 12.76
C ARG A 397 -15.48 6.43 12.82
N GLY A 398 -15.66 7.05 11.65
CA GLY A 398 -16.14 8.43 11.53
C GLY A 398 -15.14 9.49 11.98
N ALA A 399 -13.86 9.13 12.09
CA ALA A 399 -12.76 10.06 12.26
C ALA A 399 -11.92 10.22 10.98
N TYR A 400 -11.37 11.42 10.79
CA TYR A 400 -10.60 11.80 9.61
C TYR A 400 -9.40 12.63 9.99
N CYS A 401 -8.37 12.58 9.17
CA CYS A 401 -7.10 13.24 9.37
C CYS A 401 -6.78 14.16 8.19
N LEU A 402 -6.05 15.25 8.43
CA LEU A 402 -5.55 16.10 7.35
C LEU A 402 -4.54 15.34 6.50
N GLY A 403 -4.80 15.23 5.20
CA GLY A 403 -3.86 14.74 4.19
C GLY A 403 -3.02 15.86 3.58
N VAL A 404 -2.69 16.87 4.39
CA VAL A 404 -1.84 18.00 4.02
C VAL A 404 -0.76 18.11 5.06
N PHE A 405 0.49 18.14 4.62
CA PHE A 405 1.68 18.12 5.46
C PHE A 405 2.61 19.28 5.12
N SER A 406 3.58 19.53 6.01
CA SER A 406 4.68 20.46 5.73
C SER A 406 5.69 19.78 4.81
N ASN A 407 6.18 20.49 3.79
CA ASN A 407 7.29 20.05 2.96
C ASN A 407 8.68 20.36 3.59
N GLY A 408 8.70 20.66 4.89
CA GLY A 408 9.91 20.99 5.63
C GLY A 408 10.61 22.21 5.03
N ARG A 409 11.89 22.03 4.66
CA ARG A 409 12.72 23.08 4.07
C ARG A 409 12.59 23.18 2.54
N ASP A 410 11.93 22.24 1.88
CA ASP A 410 11.74 22.32 0.43
C ASP A 410 10.62 23.33 0.12
N PRO A 411 10.88 24.38 -0.67
CA PRO A 411 9.88 25.40 -0.99
C PRO A 411 8.91 24.98 -2.10
N THR A 412 9.01 23.76 -2.63
CA THR A 412 8.07 23.20 -3.62
C THR A 412 6.73 22.90 -2.94
N THR A 413 5.64 23.17 -3.63
CA THR A 413 4.31 22.66 -3.27
C THR A 413 4.05 21.40 -4.08
N LEU A 414 3.73 20.29 -3.41
CA LEU A 414 3.36 19.04 -4.05
C LEU A 414 1.89 18.75 -3.79
N LEU A 415 1.12 18.59 -4.85
CA LEU A 415 -0.29 18.21 -4.80
C LEU A 415 -0.42 16.76 -5.24
N GLY A 416 -0.58 15.86 -4.26
CA GLY A 416 -0.76 14.44 -4.49
C GLY A 416 -2.17 14.05 -4.96
N GLY A 417 -2.35 12.75 -5.18
CA GLY A 417 -3.62 12.15 -5.63
C GLY A 417 -4.84 12.52 -4.78
N ILE A 418 -4.66 12.82 -3.48
CA ILE A 418 -5.76 13.21 -2.61
C ILE A 418 -6.49 14.47 -3.11
N PHE A 419 -5.76 15.45 -3.67
CA PHE A 419 -6.34 16.72 -4.14
C PHE A 419 -7.22 16.57 -5.38
N VAL A 420 -7.08 15.46 -6.11
CA VAL A 420 -7.74 15.22 -7.40
C VAL A 420 -8.73 14.06 -7.39
N ARG A 421 -9.06 13.51 -6.22
CA ARG A 421 -10.22 12.59 -6.08
C ARG A 421 -11.49 13.23 -6.65
N ASN A 422 -12.29 12.42 -7.35
CA ASN A 422 -13.50 12.84 -8.07
C ASN A 422 -13.25 14.08 -8.95
N THR A 423 -12.10 14.10 -9.62
CA THR A 423 -11.70 15.17 -10.53
C THR A 423 -11.03 14.54 -11.74
N LEU A 424 -11.57 14.79 -12.93
CA LEU A 424 -10.87 14.52 -14.17
C LEU A 424 -9.82 15.61 -14.35
N VAL A 425 -8.55 15.21 -14.34
CA VAL A 425 -7.41 16.06 -14.63
C VAL A 425 -6.95 15.78 -16.05
N MET A 426 -7.01 16.80 -16.90
CA MET A 426 -6.48 16.76 -18.26
C MET A 426 -5.11 17.43 -18.29
N TYR A 427 -4.10 16.71 -18.74
CA TYR A 427 -2.76 17.23 -18.99
C TYR A 427 -2.61 17.49 -20.48
N ASP A 428 -2.97 18.69 -20.92
CA ASP A 428 -2.87 19.12 -22.32
C ASP A 428 -1.46 19.67 -22.56
N ARG A 429 -0.55 18.74 -22.87
CA ARG A 429 0.88 19.00 -23.04
C ARG A 429 1.15 19.84 -24.29
N GLU A 430 0.41 19.56 -25.36
CA GLU A 430 0.47 20.30 -26.63
C GLU A 430 0.23 21.79 -26.43
N ASN A 431 -0.74 22.16 -25.60
CA ASN A 431 -1.10 23.55 -25.34
C ASN A 431 -0.57 24.08 -24.00
N SER A 432 0.36 23.36 -23.36
CA SER A 432 1.00 23.75 -22.09
C SER A 432 -0.01 24.19 -21.00
N LYS A 433 -1.06 23.39 -20.78
CA LYS A 433 -2.09 23.67 -19.77
C LYS A 433 -2.58 22.40 -19.08
N VAL A 434 -3.09 22.57 -17.86
CA VAL A 434 -3.76 21.51 -17.10
C VAL A 434 -5.20 21.92 -16.84
N GLY A 435 -6.14 21.02 -17.13
CA GLY A 435 -7.57 21.20 -16.94
C GLY A 435 -8.09 20.36 -15.78
N PHE A 436 -9.05 20.90 -15.03
CA PHE A 436 -9.70 20.24 -13.90
C PHE A 436 -11.21 20.25 -14.08
N TRP A 437 -11.84 19.08 -13.96
CA TRP A 437 -13.29 18.94 -14.02
C TRP A 437 -13.79 18.04 -12.89
N LYS A 438 -14.59 18.60 -11.97
CA LYS A 438 -15.16 17.85 -10.84
C LYS A 438 -16.22 16.89 -11.36
N THR A 439 -16.02 15.58 -11.15
CA THR A 439 -16.90 14.55 -11.67
C THR A 439 -16.78 13.25 -10.87
N ASN A 440 -17.79 12.39 -10.93
CA ASN A 440 -17.69 11.06 -10.35
C ASN A 440 -16.82 10.17 -11.26
N CYS A 441 -15.60 9.87 -10.84
CA CYS A 441 -14.66 9.12 -11.66
C CYS A 441 -15.05 7.64 -11.85
N SER A 442 -15.95 7.09 -11.03
CA SER A 442 -16.49 5.73 -11.26
C SER A 442 -17.43 5.65 -12.45
N GLU A 443 -18.04 6.77 -12.84
CA GLU A 443 -19.00 6.91 -13.96
C GLU A 443 -18.37 7.61 -15.17
N LEU A 444 -17.05 7.79 -15.18
CA LEU A 444 -16.38 8.66 -16.16
C LEU A 444 -16.74 8.29 -17.61
N TRP A 445 -16.74 6.99 -17.92
CA TRP A 445 -16.99 6.50 -19.27
C TRP A 445 -18.42 6.80 -19.76
N GLU A 446 -19.41 6.69 -18.88
CA GLU A 446 -20.81 7.03 -19.18
C GLU A 446 -20.96 8.55 -19.39
N ARG A 447 -20.30 9.35 -18.54
CA ARG A 447 -20.39 10.82 -18.58
C ARG A 447 -19.70 11.45 -19.76
N LEU A 448 -18.61 10.86 -20.24
CA LEU A 448 -17.92 11.31 -21.45
C LEU A 448 -18.73 11.03 -22.73
N HIS A 449 -19.94 10.44 -22.65
CA HIS A 449 -20.81 10.11 -23.79
C HIS A 449 -20.05 9.35 -24.89
N ILE A 450 -19.20 8.40 -24.48
CA ILE A 450 -18.44 7.58 -25.41
C ILE A 450 -19.39 6.51 -25.93
N SER A 451 -20.03 6.82 -27.05
CA SER A 451 -21.03 5.96 -27.69
C SER A 451 -20.35 4.78 -28.38
N ASP A 452 -20.17 3.67 -27.67
CA ASP A 452 -20.08 2.35 -28.29
C ASP A 452 -21.49 1.79 -28.50
N ALA A 453 -22.27 2.43 -29.36
CA ALA A 453 -23.52 1.87 -29.84
C ALA A 453 -23.64 2.11 -31.35
N PRO A 454 -23.72 1.05 -32.18
CA PRO A 454 -24.14 1.21 -33.56
C PRO A 454 -25.49 1.91 -33.57
N SER A 455 -25.63 2.95 -34.41
CA SER A 455 -26.89 3.67 -34.56
C SER A 455 -28.05 2.68 -34.79
N PRO A 456 -29.21 2.86 -34.14
CA PRO A 456 -30.37 2.03 -34.43
C PRO A 456 -30.77 2.26 -35.89
N VAL A 457 -30.73 1.19 -36.68
CA VAL A 457 -31.23 1.17 -38.06
C VAL A 457 -32.69 1.64 -38.05
N PRO A 458 -33.12 2.52 -38.96
CA PRO A 458 -34.49 2.98 -39.02
C PRO A 458 -35.42 1.79 -39.23
N SER A 459 -36.40 1.66 -38.34
CA SER A 459 -37.50 0.72 -38.44
C SER A 459 -38.32 1.00 -39.70
N ASN A 460 -38.14 0.18 -40.73
CA ASN A 460 -39.15 -0.01 -41.76
C ASN A 460 -39.56 -1.48 -41.80
N SER A 461 -40.88 -1.64 -41.70
CA SER A 461 -41.65 -2.87 -41.78
C SER A 461 -41.38 -3.64 -43.07
N GLU A 462 -41.10 -4.94 -42.95
CA GLU A 462 -41.89 -5.97 -43.64
C GLU A 462 -41.59 -7.36 -43.06
N LEU A 463 -42.67 -7.97 -42.59
CA LEU A 463 -42.73 -9.30 -42.01
C LEU A 463 -42.78 -10.32 -43.14
N THR A 464 -41.73 -11.13 -43.34
CA THR A 464 -41.93 -12.46 -43.95
C THR A 464 -40.97 -13.50 -43.41
N ASN A 465 -41.57 -14.58 -42.89
CA ASN A 465 -40.97 -15.80 -42.38
C ASN A 465 -39.92 -16.40 -43.33
N LEU A 466 -38.82 -16.91 -42.77
CA LEU A 466 -38.21 -18.17 -43.19
C LEU A 466 -37.30 -18.72 -42.07
N THR A 467 -37.78 -19.78 -41.44
CA THR A 467 -37.06 -20.68 -40.55
C THR A 467 -35.93 -21.38 -41.32
N LYS A 468 -34.68 -21.17 -40.93
CA LYS A 468 -33.61 -22.15 -41.19
C LYS A 468 -32.44 -21.96 -40.22
N ALA A 469 -32.18 -23.01 -39.46
CA ALA A 469 -30.98 -23.17 -38.64
C ALA A 469 -29.73 -23.21 -39.53
N PHE A 470 -28.67 -22.51 -39.12
CA PHE A 470 -27.31 -22.76 -39.58
C PHE A 470 -26.31 -22.52 -38.44
N GLU A 471 -25.43 -23.49 -38.30
CA GLU A 471 -24.28 -23.60 -37.40
C GLU A 471 -23.18 -22.53 -37.66
N PRO A 472 -22.25 -22.32 -36.70
CA PRO A 472 -21.21 -21.29 -36.80
C PRO A 472 -20.21 -21.54 -37.94
N SER A 473 -19.92 -20.48 -38.69
CA SER A 473 -18.95 -20.47 -39.79
C SER A 473 -17.51 -20.40 -39.27
N VAL A 474 -16.69 -21.28 -39.84
CA VAL A 474 -15.26 -21.49 -39.61
C VAL A 474 -14.43 -20.33 -40.17
N ALA A 475 -13.34 -20.01 -39.46
CA ALA A 475 -12.36 -18.99 -39.82
C ALA A 475 -11.75 -19.19 -41.24
N PRO A 476 -11.41 -18.10 -41.97
CA PRO A 476 -10.74 -18.21 -43.26
C PRO A 476 -9.23 -18.45 -43.08
N SER A 477 -8.73 -19.53 -43.65
CA SER A 477 -7.29 -19.83 -43.83
C SER A 477 -6.73 -19.19 -45.11
N PRO A 478 -5.39 -18.96 -45.19
CA PRO A 478 -4.78 -17.97 -46.08
C PRO A 478 -4.59 -18.43 -47.53
N SER A 479 -4.58 -17.46 -48.45
CA SER A 479 -4.25 -17.65 -49.87
C SER A 479 -2.73 -17.77 -50.12
N PRO A 480 -2.30 -18.46 -51.21
CA PRO A 480 -0.96 -19.04 -51.34
C PRO A 480 0.09 -18.08 -51.93
N SER A 481 1.34 -18.22 -51.46
CA SER A 481 2.54 -17.67 -52.10
C SER A 481 3.03 -18.56 -53.27
N PRO A 482 3.64 -18.00 -54.32
CA PRO A 482 4.12 -18.77 -55.47
C PRO A 482 5.47 -19.48 -55.19
N SER A 483 5.60 -20.68 -55.76
CA SER A 483 6.77 -21.58 -55.66
C SER A 483 7.99 -21.14 -56.48
N PRO A 484 9.22 -21.60 -56.11
CA PRO A 484 10.48 -21.23 -56.77
C PRO A 484 10.82 -22.12 -57.99
N SER A 485 11.62 -21.57 -58.91
CA SER A 485 12.22 -22.26 -60.07
C SER A 485 13.54 -23.00 -59.73
N PRO A 486 13.98 -23.98 -60.54
CA PRO A 486 14.86 -25.06 -60.10
C PRO A 486 16.38 -24.81 -60.26
N SER A 487 17.16 -25.50 -59.42
CA SER A 487 18.63 -25.62 -59.43
C SER A 487 19.22 -26.31 -60.66
N PRO A 488 20.53 -26.14 -60.89
CA PRO A 488 21.41 -27.21 -61.33
C PRO A 488 22.43 -27.61 -60.23
N SER A 489 22.61 -28.91 -60.04
CA SER A 489 23.62 -29.58 -59.19
C SER A 489 24.87 -29.95 -60.02
N PRO A 490 25.87 -30.68 -59.47
CA PRO A 490 26.80 -30.35 -58.37
C PRO A 490 28.28 -30.50 -58.81
N SER A 491 29.25 -30.09 -57.98
CA SER A 491 30.62 -30.61 -58.10
C SER A 491 31.27 -30.89 -56.73
N SER A 492 31.54 -32.19 -56.54
CA SER A 492 32.67 -32.83 -55.85
C SER A 492 33.08 -32.41 -54.43
N SER A 493 32.77 -33.29 -53.47
CA SER A 493 33.46 -33.52 -52.19
C SER A 493 34.93 -33.93 -52.36
N PRO A 494 35.71 -33.92 -51.28
CA PRO A 494 36.16 -35.22 -50.75
C PRO A 494 35.95 -35.40 -49.24
N SER A 495 35.88 -36.68 -48.87
CA SER A 495 35.52 -37.28 -47.59
C SER A 495 36.67 -37.32 -46.55
N PRO A 496 36.40 -37.75 -45.29
CA PRO A 496 37.16 -37.41 -44.07
C PRO A 496 38.06 -38.54 -43.53
N SER A 497 38.91 -38.22 -42.53
CA SER A 497 39.31 -39.02 -41.33
C SER A 497 40.72 -38.64 -40.82
N PRO A 498 41.17 -39.01 -39.60
CA PRO A 498 40.46 -39.48 -38.40
C PRO A 498 40.83 -38.73 -37.10
N SER A 499 40.12 -39.03 -36.00
CA SER A 499 40.46 -38.70 -34.60
C SER A 499 41.86 -39.16 -34.17
N PRO A 500 42.37 -38.58 -33.08
CA PRO A 500 42.76 -39.42 -31.95
C PRO A 500 42.26 -38.90 -30.59
N SER A 501 41.79 -39.82 -29.76
CA SER A 501 41.75 -39.72 -28.29
C SER A 501 42.90 -40.58 -27.72
N PRO A 502 43.16 -40.63 -26.41
CA PRO A 502 43.23 -39.56 -25.38
C PRO A 502 44.60 -39.58 -24.65
N SER A 503 44.94 -38.55 -23.89
CA SER A 503 46.01 -38.64 -22.88
C SER A 503 45.78 -37.69 -21.70
N SER A 504 45.93 -38.28 -20.53
CA SER A 504 45.79 -37.81 -19.16
C SER A 504 47.03 -37.11 -18.61
N SER A 505 46.85 -36.12 -17.72
CA SER A 505 47.68 -35.85 -16.51
C SER A 505 47.19 -34.54 -15.87
N SER A 506 46.42 -34.58 -14.77
CA SER A 506 46.83 -34.73 -13.36
C SER A 506 47.03 -33.39 -12.64
N SER A 507 46.18 -33.10 -11.66
CA SER A 507 46.52 -32.32 -10.47
C SER A 507 45.65 -32.78 -9.29
N PRO A 508 46.16 -32.69 -8.04
CA PRO A 508 45.87 -33.69 -7.01
C PRO A 508 44.74 -33.27 -6.07
N SER A 509 43.97 -34.27 -5.62
CA SER A 509 43.31 -34.24 -4.31
C SER A 509 44.28 -34.70 -3.22
N PRO A 510 44.01 -34.30 -1.98
CA PRO A 510 44.01 -35.25 -0.88
C PRO A 510 42.63 -35.31 -0.19
N SER A 511 42.18 -36.54 0.04
CA SER A 511 41.09 -36.96 0.93
C SER A 511 41.59 -37.06 2.40
N PRO A 512 40.84 -37.64 3.38
CA PRO A 512 39.54 -37.24 3.95
C PRO A 512 39.55 -37.23 5.51
N SER A 513 38.35 -37.14 6.11
CA SER A 513 37.96 -37.24 7.54
C SER A 513 37.72 -35.88 8.20
N SER A 514 36.66 -35.64 9.00
CA SER A 514 35.67 -36.50 9.64
C SER A 514 34.46 -35.65 10.02
N SER A 515 33.25 -36.20 9.95
CA SER A 515 32.03 -35.61 10.53
C SER A 515 32.17 -35.30 12.02
N PRO A 516 31.51 -34.23 12.50
CA PRO A 516 30.62 -34.41 13.63
C PRO A 516 29.24 -33.74 13.46
N SER A 517 28.32 -34.28 14.26
CA SER A 517 26.88 -34.01 14.41
C SER A 517 26.43 -32.54 14.54
N PRO A 518 25.12 -32.26 14.34
CA PRO A 518 24.55 -30.92 14.38
C PRO A 518 24.09 -30.50 15.79
N SER A 519 24.33 -29.23 16.13
CA SER A 519 23.53 -28.29 16.98
C SER A 519 24.43 -27.36 17.82
N PRO A 520 24.00 -26.14 18.21
CA PRO A 520 22.64 -25.60 18.19
C PRO A 520 22.48 -24.24 17.46
N SER A 521 21.23 -23.93 17.17
CA SER A 521 20.70 -22.68 16.62
C SER A 521 21.08 -21.45 17.44
N PRO A 522 21.26 -20.26 16.82
CA PRO A 522 21.24 -19.01 17.54
C PRO A 522 19.79 -18.69 17.94
N SER A 523 19.56 -18.66 19.25
CA SER A 523 18.39 -18.05 19.87
C SER A 523 18.38 -16.56 19.55
N HIS A 524 17.46 -16.14 18.67
CA HIS A 524 17.00 -14.75 18.63
C HIS A 524 16.03 -14.54 19.79
N ASP A 525 16.57 -14.16 20.94
CA ASP A 525 15.83 -13.29 21.85
C ASP A 525 15.72 -11.92 21.17
N ASN A 526 14.59 -11.66 20.52
CA ASN A 526 14.20 -10.33 20.07
C ASN A 526 12.75 -10.08 20.52
N ILE A 527 12.66 -9.35 21.64
CA ILE A 527 11.72 -8.25 21.92
C ILE A 527 10.41 -8.31 21.11
N ASP A 528 9.35 -8.76 21.79
CA ASP A 528 7.94 -8.67 21.38
C ASP A 528 7.58 -7.26 20.87
N GLN A 529 7.57 -7.08 19.54
CA GLN A 529 6.72 -6.09 18.88
C GLN A 529 5.33 -6.70 18.75
N GLY A 530 4.32 -6.01 19.29
CA GLY A 530 2.95 -6.51 19.35
C GLY A 530 2.30 -6.68 17.97
N GLU A 531 2.45 -7.85 17.37
CA GLU A 531 1.67 -8.28 16.22
C GLU A 531 0.23 -8.63 16.63
N LEU A 532 -0.75 -8.13 15.86
CA LEU A 532 -2.16 -8.38 16.06
C LEU A 532 -2.50 -9.82 15.61
N GLN A 533 -2.47 -10.77 16.52
CA GLN A 533 -2.85 -12.17 16.23
C GLN A 533 -4.38 -12.26 16.07
N ILE A 534 -4.88 -12.64 14.89
CA ILE A 534 -6.31 -12.77 14.60
C ILE A 534 -6.73 -14.23 14.80
N ALA A 535 -7.68 -14.49 15.71
CA ALA A 535 -8.13 -15.83 16.06
C ALA A 535 -9.35 -16.29 15.24
N GLN A 536 -10.19 -15.36 14.79
CA GLN A 536 -11.36 -15.68 13.97
C GLN A 536 -11.75 -14.46 13.14
N ILE A 537 -12.24 -14.69 11.92
CA ILE A 537 -12.89 -13.66 11.11
C ILE A 537 -14.36 -14.04 10.97
N THR A 538 -15.27 -13.11 11.24
CA THR A 538 -16.71 -13.31 11.00
C THR A 538 -17.18 -12.39 9.89
N ILE A 539 -18.04 -12.89 9.02
CA ILE A 539 -18.61 -12.13 7.89
C ILE A 539 -20.12 -12.32 7.85
N SER A 540 -20.84 -11.27 7.45
CA SER A 540 -22.30 -11.27 7.28
C SER A 540 -22.67 -10.83 5.87
N ILE A 541 -23.35 -11.69 5.12
CA ILE A 541 -23.69 -11.45 3.71
C ILE A 541 -25.22 -11.54 3.56
N SER A 542 -25.83 -10.50 2.99
CA SER A 542 -27.21 -10.52 2.55
C SER A 542 -27.31 -10.93 1.08
N PHE A 543 -28.26 -11.79 0.75
CA PHE A 543 -28.53 -12.25 -0.59
C PHE A 543 -29.97 -11.96 -1.00
N ASN A 544 -30.17 -11.62 -2.27
CA ASN A 544 -31.48 -11.47 -2.89
C ASN A 544 -32.04 -12.82 -3.39
N ILE A 545 -31.97 -13.83 -2.53
CA ILE A 545 -32.54 -15.16 -2.74
C ILE A 545 -33.21 -15.60 -1.43
N SER A 546 -34.37 -16.23 -1.53
CA SER A 546 -35.18 -16.59 -0.37
C SER A 546 -34.45 -17.60 0.52
N TYR A 547 -34.80 -17.62 1.81
CA TYR A 547 -34.25 -18.60 2.75
C TYR A 547 -34.48 -20.06 2.28
N THR A 548 -35.66 -20.35 1.71
CA THR A 548 -36.02 -21.70 1.26
C THR A 548 -35.18 -22.15 0.06
N ASP A 549 -34.84 -21.23 -0.83
CA ASP A 549 -34.04 -21.51 -2.02
C ASP A 549 -32.54 -21.53 -1.71
N MET A 550 -32.09 -20.72 -0.74
CA MET A 550 -30.69 -20.71 -0.29
C MET A 550 -30.28 -21.98 0.46
N LYS A 551 -31.19 -22.51 1.30
CA LYS A 551 -30.89 -23.62 2.23
C LYS A 551 -30.22 -24.85 1.59
N PRO A 552 -30.66 -25.38 0.42
CA PRO A 552 -30.00 -26.52 -0.22
C PRO A 552 -28.58 -26.22 -0.75
N HIS A 553 -28.24 -24.96 -1.03
CA HIS A 553 -26.97 -24.56 -1.64
C HIS A 553 -25.90 -24.08 -0.64
N ILE A 554 -26.15 -24.19 0.67
CA ILE A 554 -25.22 -23.71 1.71
C ILE A 554 -23.85 -24.39 1.65
N THR A 555 -23.79 -25.68 1.34
CA THR A 555 -22.51 -26.40 1.23
C THR A 555 -21.69 -25.90 0.05
N GLU A 556 -22.33 -25.63 -1.09
CA GLU A 556 -21.71 -25.05 -2.27
C GLU A 556 -21.21 -23.63 -1.99
N LEU A 557 -22.06 -22.81 -1.35
CA LEU A 557 -21.71 -21.45 -0.94
C LEU A 557 -20.53 -21.42 0.04
N THR A 558 -20.43 -22.40 0.94
CA THR A 558 -19.28 -22.54 1.85
C THR A 558 -17.97 -22.72 1.07
N GLY A 559 -17.98 -23.56 0.03
CA GLY A 559 -16.83 -23.79 -0.85
C GLY A 559 -16.44 -22.54 -1.64
N LEU A 560 -17.44 -21.81 -2.14
CA LEU A 560 -17.22 -20.55 -2.87
C LEU A 560 -16.63 -19.46 -1.96
N ILE A 561 -17.14 -19.30 -0.73
CA ILE A 561 -16.57 -18.36 0.25
C ILE A 561 -15.13 -18.75 0.60
N ALA A 562 -14.85 -20.04 0.76
CA ALA A 562 -13.49 -20.52 1.03
C ALA A 562 -12.52 -20.21 -0.12
N HIS A 563 -12.96 -20.45 -1.37
CA HIS A 563 -12.21 -20.12 -2.57
C HIS A 563 -11.93 -18.61 -2.68
N GLU A 564 -12.95 -17.78 -2.51
CA GLU A 564 -12.82 -16.32 -2.60
C GLU A 564 -11.87 -15.74 -1.55
N LEU A 565 -11.80 -16.37 -0.37
CA LEU A 565 -10.92 -15.97 0.74
C LEU A 565 -9.57 -16.67 0.75
N ASP A 566 -9.27 -17.53 -0.24
CA ASP A 566 -8.03 -18.31 -0.33
C ASP A 566 -7.74 -19.14 0.95
N VAL A 567 -8.79 -19.80 1.47
CA VAL A 567 -8.73 -20.70 2.63
C VAL A 567 -9.34 -22.07 2.31
N ASN A 568 -9.06 -23.07 3.15
CA ASN A 568 -9.69 -24.38 2.97
C ASN A 568 -11.16 -24.34 3.36
N THR A 569 -12.03 -25.06 2.65
CA THR A 569 -13.47 -25.19 2.98
C THR A 569 -13.70 -25.61 4.42
N SER A 570 -12.82 -26.43 5.01
CA SER A 570 -12.91 -26.85 6.42
C SER A 570 -12.77 -25.71 7.44
N GLN A 571 -12.23 -24.56 7.02
CA GLN A 571 -12.02 -23.38 7.84
C GLN A 571 -13.24 -22.44 7.85
N VAL A 572 -14.22 -22.65 6.96
CA VAL A 572 -15.40 -21.78 6.83
C VAL A 572 -16.61 -22.50 7.43
N GLN A 573 -17.27 -21.85 8.39
CA GLN A 573 -18.39 -22.41 9.15
C GLN A 573 -19.59 -21.47 9.11
N LEU A 574 -20.76 -22.00 8.73
CA LEU A 574 -22.01 -21.24 8.83
C LEU A 574 -22.40 -21.10 10.30
N MET A 575 -22.50 -19.87 10.79
CA MET A 575 -22.96 -19.57 12.14
C MET A 575 -24.49 -19.43 12.19
N ASN A 576 -25.06 -18.71 11.22
CA ASN A 576 -26.49 -18.44 11.18
C ASN A 576 -26.96 -18.20 9.74
N LEU A 577 -28.18 -18.66 9.43
CA LEU A 577 -28.91 -18.35 8.21
C LEU A 577 -30.33 -17.98 8.58
N SER A 578 -30.77 -16.79 8.18
CA SER A 578 -32.09 -16.23 8.51
C SER A 578 -32.73 -15.56 7.30
N SER A 579 -34.05 -15.32 7.34
CA SER A 579 -34.74 -14.53 6.32
C SER A 579 -34.55 -13.03 6.57
N LEU A 580 -34.38 -12.25 5.50
CA LEU A 580 -34.27 -10.79 5.55
C LEU A 580 -35.15 -10.19 4.45
N GLY A 581 -36.38 -9.79 4.79
CA GLY A 581 -37.39 -9.41 3.79
C GLY A 581 -37.71 -10.58 2.86
N ASN A 582 -37.59 -10.36 1.55
CA ASN A 582 -37.72 -11.42 0.53
C ASN A 582 -36.40 -12.19 0.27
N GLY A 583 -35.30 -11.78 0.90
CA GLY A 583 -33.97 -12.37 0.75
C GLY A 583 -33.54 -13.20 1.96
N SER A 584 -32.25 -13.51 2.01
CA SER A 584 -31.62 -14.27 3.09
C SER A 584 -30.41 -13.54 3.64
N LEU A 585 -30.16 -13.73 4.94
CA LEU A 585 -28.99 -13.22 5.64
C LEU A 585 -28.20 -14.41 6.19
N SER A 586 -26.95 -14.51 5.79
CA SER A 586 -26.02 -15.55 6.26
C SER A 586 -24.88 -14.91 7.06
N ARG A 587 -24.45 -15.61 8.11
CA ARG A 587 -23.30 -15.24 8.94
C ARG A 587 -22.33 -16.41 9.01
N TRP A 588 -21.06 -16.15 8.73
CA TRP A 588 -20.01 -17.15 8.64
C TRP A 588 -18.86 -16.82 9.57
N ALA A 589 -18.24 -17.87 10.11
CA ALA A 589 -17.00 -17.83 10.85
C ALA A 589 -15.90 -18.49 10.02
N ILE A 590 -14.76 -17.82 9.90
CA ILE A 590 -13.55 -18.34 9.28
C ILE A 590 -12.53 -18.53 10.40
N THR A 591 -12.08 -19.77 10.58
CA THR A 591 -11.12 -20.15 11.63
C THR A 591 -9.76 -20.52 11.05
N PRO A 592 -8.68 -20.45 11.83
CA PRO A 592 -7.36 -20.90 11.40
C PRO A 592 -7.35 -22.38 11.02
N ARG A 593 -6.25 -22.84 10.41
CA ARG A 593 -6.07 -24.26 10.10
C ARG A 593 -6.19 -25.10 11.38
N PRO A 594 -6.59 -26.38 11.28
CA PRO A 594 -6.54 -27.29 12.42
C PRO A 594 -5.18 -27.18 13.12
N TYR A 595 -5.18 -27.06 14.46
CA TYR A 595 -4.01 -26.91 15.32
C TYR A 595 -3.32 -25.53 15.33
N ALA A 596 -3.86 -24.50 14.66
CA ALA A 596 -3.41 -23.12 14.80
C ALA A 596 -4.39 -22.30 15.67
N ASP A 597 -3.85 -21.53 16.63
CA ASP A 597 -4.64 -20.66 17.51
C ASP A 597 -4.99 -19.30 16.84
N PHE A 598 -4.28 -18.94 15.77
CA PHE A 598 -4.45 -17.68 15.03
C PHE A 598 -4.03 -17.82 13.57
N PHE A 599 -4.52 -16.92 12.72
CA PHE A 599 -4.08 -16.80 11.32
C PHE A 599 -2.67 -16.21 11.25
N SER A 600 -1.87 -16.65 10.27
CA SER A 600 -0.64 -15.94 9.94
C SER A 600 -0.97 -14.49 9.52
N ASN A 601 -0.11 -13.52 9.85
CA ASN A 601 -0.35 -12.11 9.50
C ASN A 601 -0.61 -11.94 8.00
N THR A 602 0.13 -12.64 7.14
CA THR A 602 -0.07 -12.63 5.69
C THR A 602 -1.45 -13.14 5.29
N THR A 603 -1.90 -14.26 5.84
CA THR A 603 -3.24 -14.82 5.53
C THR A 603 -4.35 -13.90 6.05
N ALA A 604 -4.21 -13.40 7.28
CA ALA A 604 -5.20 -12.53 7.89
C ALA A 604 -5.35 -11.21 7.12
N MET A 605 -4.24 -10.58 6.75
CA MET A 605 -4.26 -9.34 5.97
C MET A 605 -4.82 -9.54 4.57
N ARG A 606 -4.54 -10.67 3.90
CA ARG A 606 -5.16 -10.99 2.59
C ARG A 606 -6.67 -11.14 2.69
N MET A 607 -7.16 -11.86 3.70
CA MET A 607 -8.61 -12.02 3.92
C MET A 607 -9.27 -10.68 4.25
N VAL A 608 -8.65 -9.87 5.13
CA VAL A 608 -9.14 -8.54 5.48
C VAL A 608 -9.19 -7.62 4.26
N SER A 609 -8.14 -7.58 3.44
CA SER A 609 -8.10 -6.78 2.20
C SER A 609 -9.24 -7.16 1.24
N ARG A 610 -9.44 -8.46 0.98
CA ARG A 610 -10.54 -8.94 0.11
C ARG A 610 -11.93 -8.59 0.64
N LEU A 611 -12.12 -8.66 1.95
CA LEU A 611 -13.39 -8.30 2.60
C LEU A 611 -13.61 -6.78 2.61
N SER A 612 -12.56 -5.97 2.80
CA SER A 612 -12.66 -4.51 2.79
C SER A 612 -12.91 -3.92 1.40
N GLU A 613 -12.43 -4.57 0.36
CA GLU A 613 -12.55 -4.11 -1.03
C GLU A 613 -13.84 -4.60 -1.73
N HIS A 614 -14.76 -5.27 -1.00
CA HIS A 614 -16.00 -5.86 -1.52
C HIS A 614 -15.79 -6.85 -2.71
N HIS A 615 -14.64 -7.52 -2.77
CA HIS A 615 -14.20 -8.31 -3.91
C HIS A 615 -14.64 -9.78 -3.94
N MET A 616 -15.49 -10.24 -3.02
CA MET A 616 -16.01 -11.60 -3.14
C MET A 616 -16.87 -11.68 -4.39
N GLN A 617 -16.49 -12.52 -5.35
CA GLN A 617 -17.26 -12.84 -6.55
C GLN A 617 -17.99 -14.16 -6.33
N LEU A 618 -19.31 -14.09 -6.10
CA LEU A 618 -20.16 -15.27 -6.03
C LEU A 618 -20.95 -15.40 -7.34
N PRO A 619 -21.19 -16.63 -7.83
CA PRO A 619 -21.96 -16.83 -9.06
C PRO A 619 -23.36 -16.23 -8.98
N ASP A 620 -23.89 -15.80 -10.13
CA ASP A 620 -25.22 -15.19 -10.26
C ASP A 620 -26.37 -16.10 -9.79
N THR A 621 -26.11 -17.40 -9.61
CA THR A 621 -27.07 -18.37 -9.06
C THR A 621 -27.55 -18.04 -7.64
N PHE A 622 -26.81 -17.23 -6.89
CA PHE A 622 -27.19 -16.76 -5.55
C PHE A 622 -27.87 -15.37 -5.57
N GLY A 623 -28.16 -14.84 -6.75
CA GLY A 623 -28.70 -13.50 -6.96
C GLY A 623 -27.73 -12.39 -6.54
N SER A 624 -28.21 -11.14 -6.53
CA SER A 624 -27.42 -10.01 -6.05
C SER A 624 -27.15 -10.15 -4.54
N TYR A 625 -25.90 -9.99 -4.11
CA TYR A 625 -25.52 -10.05 -2.70
C TYR A 625 -24.76 -8.79 -2.27
N LYS A 626 -24.69 -8.61 -0.95
CA LYS A 626 -23.97 -7.51 -0.33
C LYS A 626 -23.33 -7.97 0.96
N LEU A 627 -22.02 -7.75 1.11
CA LEU A 627 -21.32 -7.89 2.38
C LEU A 627 -21.77 -6.75 3.30
N LEU A 628 -22.49 -7.09 4.38
CA LEU A 628 -23.06 -6.11 5.30
C LEU A 628 -22.08 -5.70 6.40
N ASP A 629 -21.35 -6.68 6.94
CA ASP A 629 -20.42 -6.46 8.04
C ASP A 629 -19.38 -7.58 8.08
N TRP A 630 -18.20 -7.28 8.61
CA TRP A 630 -17.19 -8.25 8.96
C TRP A 630 -16.40 -7.80 10.18
N ASN A 631 -15.90 -8.76 10.97
CA ASN A 631 -15.12 -8.49 12.16
C ASN A 631 -13.95 -9.47 12.27
N ALA A 632 -12.75 -8.97 12.53
CA ALA A 632 -11.58 -9.78 12.86
C ALA A 632 -11.40 -9.77 14.39
N GLU A 633 -11.64 -10.92 15.03
CA GLU A 633 -11.51 -11.05 16.46
C GLU A 633 -10.03 -11.30 16.83
N PRO A 634 -9.42 -10.41 17.65
CA PRO A 634 -8.07 -10.63 18.12
C PRO A 634 -8.03 -11.84 19.05
N SER A 635 -6.93 -12.59 19.00
CA SER A 635 -6.63 -13.64 19.95
C SER A 635 -6.64 -13.04 21.35
N SER A 636 -7.57 -13.49 22.20
CA SER A 636 -7.49 -13.18 23.61
C SER A 636 -6.22 -13.85 24.12
N LYS A 637 -5.14 -13.07 24.34
CA LYS A 637 -4.05 -13.56 25.19
C LYS A 637 -4.70 -13.95 26.50
N ARG A 638 -4.87 -15.25 26.74
CA ARG A 638 -5.26 -15.79 28.05
C ARG A 638 -4.18 -15.26 28.99
N THR A 639 -4.49 -14.22 29.74
CA THR A 639 -3.54 -13.64 30.69
C THR A 639 -3.09 -14.78 31.60
N TRP A 640 -1.81 -14.86 31.91
CA TRP A 640 -1.25 -15.88 32.83
C TRP A 640 -2.14 -16.04 34.09
N TRP A 641 -2.72 -14.93 34.54
CA TRP A 641 -3.76 -14.88 35.57
C TRP A 641 -4.96 -15.80 35.32
N GLN A 642 -5.60 -15.80 34.15
CA GLN A 642 -6.74 -16.70 33.88
C GLN A 642 -6.34 -18.18 33.80
N GLN A 643 -5.09 -18.49 33.44
CA GLN A 643 -4.62 -19.87 33.29
C GLN A 643 -4.18 -20.48 34.64
N TYR A 644 -3.67 -19.66 35.56
CA TYR A 644 -3.18 -20.10 36.87
C TYR A 644 -3.99 -19.58 38.06
N TYR A 645 -5.09 -18.85 37.86
CA TYR A 645 -5.93 -18.33 38.95
C TYR A 645 -6.32 -19.41 39.94
N TRP A 646 -6.78 -20.57 39.45
CA TRP A 646 -7.16 -21.69 40.31
C TRP A 646 -5.97 -22.24 41.09
N VAL A 647 -4.78 -22.26 40.51
CA VAL A 647 -3.55 -22.71 41.17
C VAL A 647 -3.12 -21.73 42.25
N VAL A 648 -3.12 -20.43 41.96
CA VAL A 648 -2.80 -19.37 42.93
C VAL A 648 -3.83 -19.32 44.06
N ALA A 649 -5.12 -19.46 43.73
CA ALA A 649 -6.19 -19.55 44.71
C ALA A 649 -6.06 -20.80 45.59
N LEU A 650 -5.70 -21.96 45.02
CA LEU A 650 -5.44 -23.18 45.79
C LEU A 650 -4.26 -23.00 46.73
N MET A 651 -3.16 -22.41 46.26
CA MET A 651 -1.97 -22.13 47.08
C MET A 651 -2.29 -21.14 48.20
N GLY A 652 -3.07 -20.08 47.91
CA GLY A 652 -3.58 -19.15 48.91
C GLY A 652 -4.43 -19.85 49.98
N LEU A 653 -5.35 -20.72 49.55
CA LEU A 653 -6.23 -21.45 50.47
C LEU A 653 -5.46 -22.48 51.32
N LEU A 654 -4.45 -23.13 50.75
CA LEU A 654 -3.55 -24.05 51.46
C LEU A 654 -2.70 -23.32 52.50
N THR A 655 -2.14 -22.15 52.16
CA THR A 655 -1.38 -21.32 53.11
C THR A 655 -2.26 -20.80 54.24
N LEU A 656 -3.52 -20.42 53.94
CA LEU A 656 -4.48 -20.01 54.95
C LEU A 656 -4.82 -21.17 55.90
N LEU A 657 -5.10 -22.36 55.37
CA LEU A 657 -5.39 -23.56 56.16
C LEU A 657 -4.22 -23.95 57.07
N LEU A 658 -3.00 -23.92 56.54
CA LEU A 658 -1.79 -24.18 57.33
C LEU A 658 -1.59 -23.11 58.42
N GLY A 659 -1.84 -21.84 58.11
CA GLY A 659 -1.78 -20.73 59.07
C GLY A 659 -2.81 -20.87 60.19
N VAL A 660 -4.06 -21.20 59.86
CA VAL A 660 -5.14 -21.43 60.84
C VAL A 660 -4.85 -22.67 61.68
N SER A 661 -4.31 -23.74 61.08
CA SER A 661 -3.89 -24.93 61.82
C SER A 661 -2.75 -24.64 62.79
N ALA A 662 -1.73 -23.89 62.35
CA ALA A 662 -0.62 -23.48 63.22
C ALA A 662 -1.09 -22.58 64.37
N LEU A 663 -2.01 -21.64 64.09
CA LEU A 663 -2.62 -20.78 65.11
C LEU A 663 -3.48 -21.61 66.08
N GLY A 664 -4.24 -22.58 65.60
CA GLY A 664 -5.01 -23.51 66.42
C GLY A 664 -4.11 -24.33 67.35
N ILE A 665 -3.02 -24.90 66.82
CA ILE A 665 -2.02 -25.62 67.62
C ILE A 665 -1.39 -24.69 68.67
N PHE A 666 -1.04 -23.45 68.29
CA PHE A 666 -0.49 -22.46 69.21
C PHE A 666 -1.48 -22.08 70.32
N LEU A 667 -2.77 -21.91 70.00
CA LEU A 667 -3.81 -21.60 70.99
C LEU A 667 -4.09 -22.78 71.92
N ILE A 668 -4.08 -24.01 71.40
CA ILE A 668 -4.19 -25.23 72.23
C ILE A 668 -2.99 -25.34 73.16
N TRP A 669 -1.78 -25.11 72.65
CA TRP A 669 -0.55 -25.09 73.44
C TRP A 669 -0.59 -24.01 74.53
N LYS A 670 -1.03 -22.79 74.19
CA LYS A 670 -1.20 -21.67 75.12
C LYS A 670 -2.25 -21.96 76.20
N ASN A 671 -3.40 -22.52 75.84
CA ASN A 671 -4.44 -22.89 76.80
C ASN A 671 -3.98 -24.03 77.72
N ARG A 672 -3.17 -24.99 77.22
CA ARG A 672 -2.54 -26.01 78.08
C ARG A 672 -1.57 -25.39 79.09
N GLN A 673 -0.77 -24.40 78.68
CA GLN A 673 0.11 -23.66 79.59
C GLN A 673 -0.67 -22.84 80.65
N GLN A 674 -1.83 -22.26 80.29
CA GLN A 674 -2.67 -21.53 81.24
C GLN A 674 -3.48 -22.43 82.17
N ALA A 675 -3.72 -23.70 81.80
CA ALA A 675 -4.42 -24.68 82.64
C ALA A 675 -3.53 -25.30 83.74
N GLU A 676 -2.20 -25.27 83.61
CA GLU A 676 -1.26 -25.75 84.65
C GLU A 676 -0.96 -24.71 85.76
N HIS A 677 -1.42 -23.46 85.62
CA HIS A 677 -1.18 -22.39 86.60
C HIS A 677 -2.47 -21.84 87.25
N SER A 678 -3.43 -22.70 87.57
CA SER A 678 -4.57 -22.32 88.42
C SER A 678 -4.19 -22.46 89.90
N TYR A 679 -3.60 -21.40 90.46
CA TYR A 679 -3.37 -21.21 91.89
C TYR A 679 -4.68 -20.74 92.53
N LYS A 680 -5.24 -21.52 93.46
CA LYS A 680 -6.41 -21.13 94.27
C LYS A 680 -5.99 -20.23 95.45
N PRO A 681 -6.81 -19.23 95.80
CA PRO A 681 -6.38 -18.03 96.52
C PRO A 681 -6.33 -18.21 98.04
N VAL A 682 -5.47 -17.41 98.67
CA VAL A 682 -5.40 -17.17 100.12
C VAL A 682 -6.01 -15.80 100.38
N ASP A 683 -6.92 -15.70 101.34
CA ASP A 683 -7.06 -14.48 102.14
C ASP A 683 -7.73 -14.79 103.48
N VAL A 684 -7.03 -14.47 104.56
CA VAL A 684 -7.59 -14.16 105.87
C VAL A 684 -6.83 -12.95 106.38
N ALA A 685 -7.51 -11.81 106.51
CA ALA A 685 -7.74 -11.10 107.76
C ALA A 685 -8.15 -9.63 107.51
N VAL A 686 -9.29 -9.28 108.10
CA VAL A 686 -9.92 -7.95 108.22
C VAL A 686 -9.20 -7.16 109.34
N PRO A 687 -9.19 -5.81 109.34
CA PRO A 687 -10.18 -5.06 110.13
C PRO A 687 -10.65 -3.70 109.55
N GLU A 688 -11.98 -3.50 109.63
CA GLU A 688 -12.71 -2.35 110.20
C GLU A 688 -12.44 -0.89 109.75
N GLN A 689 -13.37 -0.40 108.90
CA GLN A 689 -14.29 0.74 109.07
C GLN A 689 -13.81 2.22 109.17
N GLU A 690 -14.72 3.08 108.67
CA GLU A 690 -14.86 4.55 108.88
C GLU A 690 -13.92 5.42 108.02
N LEU A 691 -14.28 6.56 107.42
CA LEU A 691 -15.53 7.29 107.20
C LEU A 691 -15.22 8.36 106.12
N GLN A 692 -16.29 8.91 105.55
CA GLN A 692 -16.42 9.87 104.45
C GLN A 692 -15.44 11.06 104.35
N THR A 693 -15.07 11.28 103.07
CA THR A 693 -14.93 12.51 102.28
C THR A 693 -14.40 13.79 102.93
N LEU A 694 -13.28 14.26 102.39
CA LEU A 694 -13.21 15.50 101.61
C LEU A 694 -12.03 15.47 100.64
#